data_AF-A0A1H6DPC5-F1
#
_entry.id   AF-A0A1H6DPC5-F1
#
_cell.length_a   1.000
_cell.length_b   1.000
_cell.length_c   1.000
_cell.angle_alpha   90.00
_cell.angle_beta   90.00
_cell.angle_gamma   90.00
#
_symmetry.space_group_name_H-M   'P 1'
#
loop_
_entity.id
_entity.type
_entity.pdbx_description
1 polymer ?
#
loop_
_entity_poly.entity_id
_entity_poly.type
_entity_poly.pdbx_seq_one_letter_code
_entity_poly.pdbx_strand_id
1 'polypeptide(L)'
;MTDGFAVELPGDFVVRLPGEDLTELGLSGDQVLVGRLPGEVLRGRRRIEFGDIFRRSLGGLDGELERLDFPPFEEQPIPDLEERLPLVWPDPYIPDGLITWPPDEAIIPLPIGTPSPVDAGRPRHELTVPIAPVAVPTDADLFESPDGGARFALPRYDVAFDRVGDSSEPRIRIGDRMGTETLVVGLFQVPSPAWAPGVSELPHAVGVSLKYRVPVLDGGGVVVELPFEEVSLDETGTVVTAELALGTPGLRQQLLAALSSLEAAVRLVVRRGVTVGVPTGGTTALGEAGYRQAALLLEWTAQPTPLLITEAQRARFGGGAVPGTVQPMRRIRIPHGDRSHSYWQDPVRPERYFYLPDAFRLARLPGPGRPPALRVTAIGGGGQADVRATLDFLARPVITPERLDEAVPELTEQTRRLGASGPLRLEMLADPQPLLRLALPENGAPATALTERADARIDLELGVSHAETFSLADFRVAYEALFGASLSLLRGEVRVAAGGGPADDVPLDLRLEQTAGDVLTLRPTAAAPGRITATLANAIESPVRLDGLAATALVAGRRVPMAIEGTPAGTVLAAGQALQIALVPAEPLPAKGADALLLDQRGLTVDPDRAAIWAAVFDDRAQPQWSRTVTVEAVPGMFAGPQGERVAMFVVTVEGAGSVRLTEVEPSAALTVPSPVRPLLTGEPLAPLRHRTQTVWASGEIGTGPWQSTDATILFPLRTPPGGTA
;
A
#
# COMPACT_ATOMS: atom_id res chain seq x y z
N MET A 1 15.13 40.05 -30.93
CA MET A 1 16.23 40.29 -29.97
C MET A 1 15.62 41.11 -28.86
N THR A 2 15.16 40.57 -27.73
CA THR A 2 15.55 39.42 -26.91
C THR A 2 14.26 38.85 -26.29
N ASP A 3 13.99 37.55 -26.48
CA ASP A 3 12.87 36.88 -25.81
C ASP A 3 13.35 36.35 -24.46
N GLY A 4 12.78 36.90 -23.38
CA GLY A 4 13.05 36.49 -22.01
C GLY A 4 12.19 35.29 -21.63
N PHE A 5 12.84 34.19 -21.22
CA PHE A 5 12.20 33.06 -20.57
C PHE A 5 12.04 33.33 -19.08
N ALA A 6 10.88 33.00 -18.52
CA ALA A 6 10.69 32.85 -17.08
C ALA A 6 11.15 31.43 -16.68
N VAL A 7 11.92 31.33 -15.60
CA VAL A 7 12.27 30.07 -14.95
C VAL A 7 11.51 30.03 -13.62
N GLU A 8 10.68 29.03 -13.43
CA GLU A 8 10.10 28.68 -12.12
C GLU A 8 11.10 27.79 -11.37
N LEU A 9 11.37 28.13 -10.11
CA LEU A 9 11.96 27.20 -9.15
C LEU A 9 11.13 27.26 -7.86
N PRO A 10 10.55 26.15 -7.38
CA PRO A 10 10.06 26.10 -6.01
C PRO A 10 11.28 26.05 -5.07
N GLY A 11 11.34 26.97 -4.12
CA GLY A 11 12.33 26.97 -3.05
C GLY A 11 11.63 26.98 -1.71
N ASP A 12 12.01 26.05 -0.83
CA ASP A 12 11.69 26.14 0.58
C ASP A 12 12.50 27.31 1.19
N PHE A 13 11.92 28.04 2.13
CA PHE A 13 12.64 29.11 2.83
C PHE A 13 12.58 28.93 4.34
N VAL A 14 13.58 29.46 5.02
CA VAL A 14 13.73 29.41 6.48
C VAL A 14 13.81 30.85 6.98
N VAL A 15 12.85 31.26 7.82
CA VAL A 15 12.93 32.53 8.54
C VAL A 15 13.17 32.24 10.01
N ARG A 16 14.19 32.90 10.57
CA ARG A 16 14.49 32.88 12.00
C ARG A 16 14.02 34.20 12.59
N LEU A 17 13.04 34.13 13.48
CA LEU A 17 12.52 35.32 14.15
C LEU A 17 13.18 35.43 15.53
N PRO A 18 13.81 36.57 15.85
CA PRO A 18 14.35 36.80 17.18
C PRO A 18 13.21 36.88 18.21
N GLY A 19 13.44 36.38 19.42
CA GLY A 19 12.41 36.22 20.45
C GLY A 19 11.66 37.50 20.88
N GLU A 20 12.12 38.70 20.52
CA GLU A 20 11.48 39.96 20.91
C GLU A 20 10.19 40.24 20.10
N ASP A 21 10.13 39.81 18.82
CA ASP A 21 9.00 40.03 17.91
C ASP A 21 7.86 39.00 18.06
N LEU A 22 8.09 37.90 18.79
CA LEU A 22 7.14 36.79 18.94
C LEU A 22 6.17 36.97 20.13
N THR A 23 6.41 37.98 20.97
CA THR A 23 5.62 38.26 22.16
C THR A 23 4.18 38.72 21.83
N GLU A 24 3.98 39.39 20.69
CA GLU A 24 2.65 39.81 20.22
C GLU A 24 1.82 38.64 19.66
N LEU A 25 2.45 37.50 19.35
CA LEU A 25 1.81 36.28 18.82
C LEU A 25 1.66 35.17 19.87
N GLY A 26 1.99 35.44 21.13
CA GLY A 26 1.82 34.49 22.25
C GLY A 26 2.82 33.33 22.26
N LEU A 27 3.94 33.45 21.56
CA LEU A 27 4.99 32.42 21.46
C LEU A 27 6.25 32.84 22.22
N SER A 28 7.00 31.89 22.79
CA SER A 28 8.25 32.15 23.52
C SER A 28 9.46 31.41 22.93
N GLY A 29 10.61 32.08 22.88
CA GLY A 29 11.89 31.55 22.39
C GLY A 29 12.15 31.80 20.91
N ASP A 30 13.39 31.56 20.46
CA ASP A 30 13.74 31.65 19.03
C ASP A 30 13.01 30.54 18.26
N GLN A 31 12.17 30.93 17.30
CA GLN A 31 11.44 29.99 16.46
C GLN A 31 11.99 30.00 15.03
N VAL A 32 12.01 28.83 14.41
CA VAL A 32 12.39 28.64 13.00
C VAL A 32 11.15 28.21 12.24
N LEU A 33 10.65 29.08 11.36
CA LEU A 33 9.51 28.78 10.50
C LEU A 33 10.02 28.33 9.13
N VAL A 34 9.56 27.16 8.70
CA VAL A 34 9.83 26.60 7.37
C VAL A 34 8.51 26.58 6.59
N GLY A 35 8.49 27.23 5.43
CA GLY A 35 7.30 27.34 4.60
C GLY A 35 7.58 27.06 3.13
N ARG A 36 6.56 26.56 2.43
CA ARG A 36 6.55 26.33 0.98
C ARG A 36 5.42 27.16 0.36
N LEU A 37 5.72 27.96 -0.66
CA LEU A 37 4.70 28.74 -1.38
C LEU A 37 4.03 27.88 -2.47
N PRO A 38 2.70 27.92 -2.63
CA PRO A 38 2.05 27.38 -3.81
C PRO A 38 2.25 28.34 -5.00
N GLY A 39 2.59 27.79 -6.16
CA GLY A 39 2.76 28.59 -7.38
C GLY A 39 1.43 28.98 -7.99
N GLU A 40 1.12 30.29 -8.03
CA GLU A 40 0.07 30.83 -8.90
C GLU A 40 0.67 31.66 -10.04
N VAL A 41 0.19 31.42 -11.26
CA VAL A 41 0.56 32.16 -12.47
C VAL A 41 -0.33 33.40 -12.61
N LEU A 42 0.19 34.58 -12.23
CA LEU A 42 -0.46 35.86 -12.53
C LEU A 42 0.12 36.47 -13.82
N ARG A 43 -0.63 36.39 -14.93
CA ARG A 43 -0.32 37.15 -16.15
C ARG A 43 -0.84 38.59 -16.03
N GLY A 44 0.06 39.53 -15.74
CA GLY A 44 -0.23 40.96 -15.83
C GLY A 44 1.00 41.83 -15.61
N ARG A 45 1.25 42.81 -16.49
CA ARG A 45 2.37 43.75 -16.43
C ARG A 45 2.28 44.68 -15.22
N ARG A 46 2.73 44.26 -14.04
CA ARG A 46 3.29 45.14 -13.01
C ARG A 46 4.40 44.42 -12.26
N ARG A 47 5.56 45.08 -12.15
CA ARG A 47 6.64 44.68 -11.25
C ARG A 47 6.16 44.94 -9.84
N ILE A 48 5.87 43.89 -9.07
CA ILE A 48 5.59 43.98 -7.64
C ILE A 48 6.91 43.65 -6.94
N GLU A 49 7.41 44.57 -6.11
CA GLU A 49 8.62 44.32 -5.33
C GLU A 49 8.28 43.44 -4.12
N PHE A 50 9.22 42.56 -3.76
CA PHE A 50 9.06 41.50 -2.76
C PHE A 50 8.54 41.99 -1.38
N GLY A 51 8.75 43.28 -1.06
CA GLY A 51 8.25 43.93 0.16
C GLY A 51 6.73 44.13 0.21
N ASP A 52 6.03 44.19 -0.92
CA ASP A 52 4.58 44.50 -0.95
C ASP A 52 3.70 43.30 -0.61
N ILE A 53 4.17 42.07 -0.86
CA ILE A 53 3.47 40.83 -0.51
C ILE A 53 3.61 40.56 1.00
N PHE A 54 4.79 40.86 1.56
CA PHE A 54 5.06 40.66 2.99
C PHE A 54 4.30 41.66 3.88
N ARG A 55 4.15 42.92 3.43
CA ARG A 55 3.38 43.96 4.17
C ARG A 55 1.88 43.71 4.23
N ARG A 56 1.30 42.96 3.28
CA ARG A 56 -0.13 42.66 3.25
C ARG A 56 -0.55 41.54 4.21
N SER A 57 0.35 40.62 4.53
CA SER A 57 0.02 39.44 5.34
C SER A 57 0.20 39.63 6.85
N LEU A 58 0.90 40.69 7.29
CA LEU A 58 1.24 40.91 8.71
C LEU A 58 0.78 42.24 9.31
N GLY A 59 -0.23 42.89 8.73
CA GLY A 59 -0.98 43.93 9.45
C GLY A 59 -0.15 45.09 10.02
N GLY A 60 0.70 45.72 9.20
CA GLY A 60 1.16 47.09 9.44
C GLY A 60 2.12 47.33 10.61
N LEU A 61 3.27 46.64 10.63
CA LEU A 61 4.42 47.01 11.46
C LEU A 61 5.48 47.72 10.59
N ASP A 62 5.90 48.93 11.00
CA ASP A 62 6.92 49.75 10.34
C ASP A 62 8.32 49.43 10.90
N GLY A 63 9.23 48.97 10.03
CA GLY A 63 10.66 48.81 10.34
C GLY A 63 11.52 48.96 9.09
N GLU A 64 12.61 49.73 9.17
CA GLU A 64 13.56 49.96 8.07
C GLU A 64 14.42 48.71 7.78
N LEU A 65 14.54 48.35 6.51
CA LEU A 65 15.38 47.26 6.02
C LEU A 65 16.80 47.77 5.75
N GLU A 66 17.75 47.45 6.63
CA GLU A 66 19.18 47.59 6.35
C GLU A 66 19.74 46.36 5.63
N ARG A 67 20.59 46.60 4.62
CA ARG A 67 21.18 45.57 3.76
C ARG A 67 22.46 45.04 4.41
N LEU A 68 22.41 43.81 4.94
CA LEU A 68 23.58 43.10 5.48
C LEU A 68 24.26 42.28 4.38
N ASP A 69 25.51 42.63 4.05
CA ASP A 69 26.39 41.85 3.19
C ASP A 69 27.04 40.71 4.01
N PHE A 70 26.87 39.46 3.56
CA PHE A 70 27.52 38.28 4.16
C PHE A 70 28.78 37.88 3.36
N PRO A 71 29.86 37.42 4.02
CA PRO A 71 31.03 36.86 3.34
C PRO A 71 30.76 35.43 2.84
N PRO A 72 31.57 34.91 1.89
CA PRO A 72 31.36 33.59 1.30
C PRO A 72 31.62 32.46 2.31
N PHE A 73 30.78 31.43 2.24
CA PHE A 73 30.84 30.22 3.07
C PHE A 73 32.15 29.43 2.84
N GLU A 74 32.85 29.08 3.92
CA GLU A 74 33.83 28.00 3.94
C GLU A 74 33.10 26.66 4.18
N GLU A 75 33.35 25.68 3.31
CA GLU A 75 32.87 24.30 3.47
C GLU A 75 33.57 23.62 4.66
N GLN A 76 32.81 23.20 5.66
CA GLN A 76 33.28 22.22 6.65
C GLN A 76 32.81 20.82 6.26
N PRO A 77 33.66 19.78 6.42
CA PRO A 77 33.29 18.40 6.10
C PRO A 77 32.34 17.84 7.16
N ILE A 78 31.23 17.27 6.70
CA ILE A 78 30.28 16.51 7.52
C ILE A 78 30.90 15.15 7.87
N PRO A 79 30.89 14.68 9.13
CA PRO A 79 31.42 13.37 9.48
C PRO A 79 30.48 12.24 9.05
N ASP A 80 31.08 11.08 8.75
CA ASP A 80 30.45 9.83 8.30
C ASP A 80 29.18 9.46 9.09
N LEU A 81 28.08 9.28 8.35
CA LEU A 81 26.78 8.83 8.84
C LEU A 81 26.51 7.41 8.31
N GLU A 82 27.21 6.41 8.87
CA GLU A 82 26.88 4.98 8.74
C GLU A 82 25.80 4.56 9.77
N GLU A 83 24.69 5.28 9.86
CA GLU A 83 23.50 4.79 10.56
C GLU A 83 22.38 4.56 9.54
N ARG A 84 22.17 3.28 9.21
CA ARG A 84 21.07 2.78 8.37
C ARG A 84 19.73 3.14 9.02
N LEU A 85 19.09 4.20 8.53
CA LEU A 85 17.69 4.52 8.82
C LEU A 85 16.79 3.29 8.51
N PRO A 86 15.72 3.06 9.28
CA PRO A 86 14.76 2.01 8.96
C PRO A 86 14.12 2.32 7.59
N LEU A 87 14.20 1.35 6.68
CA LEU A 87 13.39 1.30 5.47
C LEU A 87 11.91 1.20 5.89
N VAL A 88 11.28 2.35 6.12
CA VAL A 88 9.83 2.47 6.24
C VAL A 88 9.31 2.52 4.81
N TRP A 89 8.51 1.53 4.44
CA TRP A 89 7.75 1.60 3.19
C TRP A 89 6.93 2.89 3.23
N PRO A 90 7.11 3.84 2.28
CA PRO A 90 6.14 4.90 2.14
C PRO A 90 4.82 4.23 1.75
N ASP A 91 3.82 4.33 2.64
CA ASP A 91 2.43 4.11 2.25
C ASP A 91 2.20 4.95 0.97
N PRO A 92 1.54 4.41 -0.07
CA PRO A 92 1.24 5.20 -1.25
C PRO A 92 0.30 6.34 -0.87
N TYR A 93 0.91 7.51 -0.64
CA TYR A 93 0.34 8.85 -0.77
C TYR A 93 -1.11 9.02 -0.30
N ILE A 94 -1.31 9.24 1.01
CA ILE A 94 -2.45 10.03 1.51
C ILE A 94 -1.96 11.49 1.50
N PRO A 95 -2.61 12.43 0.79
CA PRO A 95 -2.23 13.83 0.88
C PRO A 95 -2.43 14.32 2.32
N ASP A 96 -1.33 14.69 2.97
CA ASP A 96 -1.34 15.45 4.23
C ASP A 96 -2.06 16.78 4.00
N GLY A 97 -3.22 16.95 4.63
CA GLY A 97 -3.91 18.24 4.70
C GLY A 97 -5.37 18.21 4.28
N LEU A 98 -6.22 17.54 5.07
CA LEU A 98 -7.63 17.89 5.32
C LEU A 98 -8.17 16.95 6.39
N ILE A 99 -7.98 17.33 7.65
CA ILE A 99 -8.82 17.10 8.85
C ILE A 99 -7.95 17.59 10.02
N THR A 100 -8.16 18.82 10.47
CA THR A 100 -7.81 19.21 11.84
C THR A 100 -9.08 19.17 12.65
N TRP A 101 -9.38 18.00 13.22
CA TRP A 101 -10.22 17.90 14.40
C TRP A 101 -9.33 18.11 15.63
N PRO A 102 -9.80 18.73 16.72
CA PRO A 102 -9.06 18.75 17.97
C PRO A 102 -8.65 17.31 18.38
N PRO A 103 -7.43 17.13 18.94
CA PRO A 103 -6.94 15.83 19.34
C PRO A 103 -7.67 15.42 20.61
N ASP A 104 -8.74 14.64 20.48
CA ASP A 104 -9.27 13.67 21.44
C ASP A 104 -10.72 13.32 21.03
N GLU A 105 -10.88 12.40 20.09
CA GLU A 105 -11.99 11.42 20.00
C GLU A 105 -11.85 10.62 18.71
N ALA A 106 -11.32 9.41 18.85
CA ALA A 106 -11.13 8.47 17.75
C ALA A 106 -12.48 8.01 17.17
N ILE A 107 -12.49 7.75 15.85
CA ILE A 107 -13.44 6.82 15.23
C ILE A 107 -13.33 5.50 16.02
N ILE A 108 -14.37 5.15 16.77
CA ILE A 108 -14.39 3.92 17.57
C ILE A 108 -14.66 2.74 16.61
N PRO A 109 -13.68 1.84 16.36
CA PRO A 109 -14.00 0.56 15.74
C PRO A 109 -14.92 -0.21 16.69
N LEU A 110 -16.07 -0.67 16.20
CA LEU A 110 -17.00 -1.49 16.98
C LEU A 110 -16.32 -2.80 17.40
N PRO A 111 -16.08 -3.05 18.69
CA PRO A 111 -15.53 -4.32 19.12
C PRO A 111 -16.64 -5.37 19.15
N ILE A 112 -16.54 -6.38 18.29
CA ILE A 112 -17.28 -7.65 18.45
C ILE A 112 -16.50 -8.46 19.50
N GLY A 113 -16.70 -8.12 20.78
CA GLY A 113 -16.07 -8.77 21.93
C GLY A 113 -17.09 -9.44 22.83
N THR A 114 -16.69 -10.57 23.43
CA THR A 114 -17.43 -11.34 24.46
C THR A 114 -18.04 -10.45 25.55
N PRO A 115 -19.20 -10.81 26.14
CA PRO A 115 -19.89 -9.97 27.11
C PRO A 115 -19.01 -9.76 28.34
N SER A 116 -18.48 -8.54 28.49
CA SER A 116 -17.93 -8.07 29.76
C SER A 116 -18.97 -8.23 30.88
N PRO A 117 -18.54 -8.45 32.13
CA PRO A 117 -19.46 -8.48 33.28
C PRO A 117 -20.37 -7.26 33.24
N VAL A 118 -21.65 -7.47 33.56
CA VAL A 118 -22.68 -6.43 33.56
C VAL A 118 -22.23 -5.31 34.47
N ASP A 119 -21.71 -4.24 33.88
CA ASP A 119 -21.35 -3.03 34.59
C ASP A 119 -22.64 -2.52 35.27
N ALA A 120 -22.59 -2.31 36.58
CA ALA A 120 -23.77 -1.95 37.39
C ALA A 120 -24.38 -0.60 36.93
N GLY A 121 -23.69 0.11 36.04
CA GLY A 121 -24.12 1.38 35.47
C GLY A 121 -23.86 2.53 36.44
N ARG A 122 -23.84 3.74 35.88
CA ARG A 122 -23.74 5.00 36.61
C ARG A 122 -25.13 5.58 36.83
N PRO A 123 -25.36 6.33 37.92
CA PRO A 123 -26.61 7.04 38.11
C PRO A 123 -26.79 8.11 37.02
N ARG A 124 -28.05 8.43 36.71
CA ARG A 124 -28.44 9.30 35.59
C ARG A 124 -27.70 10.64 35.60
N HIS A 125 -27.52 11.24 36.78
CA HIS A 125 -26.94 12.57 36.96
C HIS A 125 -25.40 12.63 36.81
N GLU A 126 -24.71 11.48 36.77
CA GLU A 126 -23.26 11.42 36.53
C GLU A 126 -22.91 11.39 35.04
N LEU A 127 -23.88 11.20 34.16
CA LEU A 127 -23.66 11.23 32.71
C LEU A 127 -23.63 12.67 32.20
N THR A 128 -22.79 12.92 31.20
CA THR A 128 -22.69 14.20 30.49
C THR A 128 -23.42 14.19 29.15
N VAL A 129 -24.03 13.06 28.79
CA VAL A 129 -24.67 12.81 27.51
C VAL A 129 -26.19 12.64 27.68
N PRO A 130 -27.00 12.93 26.63
CA PRO A 130 -28.43 12.68 26.67
C PRO A 130 -28.77 11.20 26.96
N ILE A 131 -29.88 10.96 27.64
CA ILE A 131 -30.34 9.67 28.13
C ILE A 131 -31.42 9.12 27.20
N ALA A 132 -31.22 7.89 26.73
CA ALA A 132 -32.21 7.15 25.95
C ALA A 132 -33.29 6.55 26.87
N PRO A 133 -34.55 6.47 26.41
CA PRO A 133 -35.64 5.91 27.21
C PRO A 133 -35.54 4.37 27.34
N VAL A 134 -34.86 3.71 26.41
CA VAL A 134 -34.70 2.25 26.34
C VAL A 134 -33.26 1.87 25.97
N ALA A 135 -32.88 0.62 26.22
CA ALA A 135 -31.51 0.13 26.00
C ALA A 135 -31.10 0.08 24.52
N VAL A 136 -32.08 -0.03 23.61
CA VAL A 136 -31.91 -0.04 22.15
C VAL A 136 -32.82 1.05 21.58
N PRO A 137 -32.41 2.33 21.66
CA PRO A 137 -33.24 3.42 21.16
C PRO A 137 -33.37 3.37 19.64
N THR A 138 -34.46 3.96 19.17
CA THR A 138 -34.84 4.16 17.78
C THR A 138 -34.88 5.66 17.48
N ASP A 139 -35.08 6.04 16.22
CA ASP A 139 -35.16 7.44 15.83
C ASP A 139 -36.52 8.11 16.12
N ALA A 140 -37.47 7.34 16.65
CA ALA A 140 -38.76 7.82 17.14
C ALA A 140 -38.76 8.04 18.66
N ASP A 141 -37.65 7.76 19.34
CA ASP A 141 -37.53 7.95 20.78
C ASP A 141 -37.17 9.38 21.14
N LEU A 142 -37.68 9.81 22.30
CA LEU A 142 -37.35 11.09 22.92
C LEU A 142 -36.23 10.87 23.93
N PHE A 143 -35.13 11.59 23.74
CA PHE A 143 -33.99 11.58 24.64
C PHE A 143 -34.11 12.74 25.63
N GLU A 144 -33.53 12.59 26.81
CA GLU A 144 -33.58 13.63 27.84
C GLU A 144 -32.19 13.98 28.34
N SER A 145 -31.96 15.21 28.78
CA SER A 145 -30.72 15.51 29.49
C SER A 145 -30.61 14.68 30.79
N PRO A 146 -29.40 14.48 31.32
CA PRO A 146 -29.16 13.82 32.61
C PRO A 146 -30.07 14.32 33.75
N ASP A 147 -30.33 15.63 33.81
CA ASP A 147 -31.22 16.28 34.79
C ASP A 147 -32.72 16.23 34.44
N GLY A 148 -33.07 15.77 33.24
CA GLY A 148 -34.45 15.74 32.72
C GLY A 148 -35.02 17.10 32.31
N GLY A 149 -34.22 18.17 32.36
CA GLY A 149 -34.67 19.54 32.06
C GLY A 149 -34.81 19.84 30.56
N ALA A 150 -34.02 19.16 29.71
CA ALA A 150 -34.05 19.30 28.26
C ALA A 150 -34.46 17.99 27.60
N ARG A 151 -35.15 18.11 26.47
CA ARG A 151 -35.60 16.98 25.64
C ARG A 151 -34.99 17.11 24.26
N PHE A 152 -34.54 16.00 23.71
CA PHE A 152 -33.89 15.93 22.42
C PHE A 152 -34.56 14.90 21.53
N ALA A 153 -34.66 15.19 20.23
CA ALA A 153 -35.08 14.22 19.22
C ALA A 153 -34.02 14.14 18.13
N LEU A 154 -33.81 12.93 17.62
CA LEU A 154 -32.87 12.67 16.53
C LEU A 154 -33.55 12.94 15.18
N PRO A 155 -33.13 13.93 14.40
CA PRO A 155 -33.78 14.24 13.14
C PRO A 155 -33.63 13.13 12.10
N ARG A 156 -34.43 13.25 11.04
CA ARG A 156 -34.35 12.44 9.82
C ARG A 156 -33.84 13.31 8.68
N TYR A 157 -33.44 12.66 7.59
CA TYR A 157 -32.94 13.33 6.40
C TYR A 157 -33.58 12.71 5.17
N ASP A 158 -34.21 13.53 4.34
CA ASP A 158 -34.82 13.11 3.08
C ASP A 158 -34.15 13.82 1.90
N VAL A 159 -34.25 13.24 0.71
CA VAL A 159 -33.65 13.80 -0.51
C VAL A 159 -34.30 15.14 -0.82
N ALA A 160 -33.50 16.19 -0.96
CA ALA A 160 -34.00 17.50 -1.36
C ALA A 160 -34.47 17.46 -2.81
N PHE A 161 -35.48 18.27 -3.14
CA PHE A 161 -36.00 18.37 -4.49
C PHE A 161 -35.90 19.79 -5.02
N ASP A 162 -35.51 19.92 -6.28
CA ASP A 162 -35.53 21.17 -7.02
C ASP A 162 -36.74 21.20 -7.96
N ARG A 163 -37.29 22.41 -8.16
CA ARG A 163 -38.35 22.63 -9.15
C ARG A 163 -37.71 23.02 -10.48
N VAL A 164 -37.80 22.13 -11.47
CA VAL A 164 -37.24 22.33 -12.82
C VAL A 164 -38.40 22.34 -13.81
N GLY A 165 -38.85 23.55 -14.17
CA GLY A 165 -40.10 23.74 -14.89
C GLY A 165 -41.31 23.32 -14.04
N ASP A 166 -42.15 22.43 -14.58
CA ASP A 166 -43.32 21.89 -13.88
C ASP A 166 -43.03 20.60 -13.11
N SER A 167 -41.82 20.06 -13.21
CA SER A 167 -41.40 18.83 -12.54
C SER A 167 -40.64 19.12 -11.24
N SER A 168 -40.87 18.27 -10.24
CA SER A 168 -40.03 18.19 -9.05
C SER A 168 -39.01 17.07 -9.25
N GLU A 169 -37.73 17.40 -9.16
CA GLU A 169 -36.63 16.47 -9.40
C GLU A 169 -35.74 16.38 -8.17
N PRO A 170 -35.19 15.20 -7.84
CA PRO A 170 -34.27 15.09 -6.72
C PRO A 170 -33.03 15.96 -7.00
N ARG A 171 -32.54 16.66 -5.98
CA ARG A 171 -31.34 17.51 -6.01
C ARG A 171 -30.10 16.62 -6.05
N ILE A 172 -29.90 16.01 -7.21
CA ILE A 172 -28.75 15.20 -7.56
C ILE A 172 -28.04 15.91 -8.69
N ARG A 173 -26.70 15.96 -8.65
CA ARG A 173 -25.88 16.47 -9.74
C ARG A 173 -24.62 15.63 -9.88
N ILE A 174 -24.12 15.51 -11.10
CA ILE A 174 -22.76 15.01 -11.36
C ILE A 174 -21.95 16.21 -11.82
N GLY A 175 -20.90 16.56 -11.09
CA GLY A 175 -20.02 17.69 -11.40
C GLY A 175 -18.56 17.27 -11.34
N ASP A 176 -17.68 18.08 -11.93
CA ASP A 176 -16.24 17.91 -11.80
C ASP A 176 -15.76 18.58 -10.50
N ARG A 177 -15.11 17.80 -9.64
CA ARG A 177 -14.39 18.26 -8.45
C ARG A 177 -12.92 17.89 -8.62
N MET A 178 -12.07 18.90 -8.85
CA MET A 178 -10.61 18.72 -8.95
C MET A 178 -10.18 17.67 -10.00
N GLY A 179 -10.91 17.56 -11.12
CA GLY A 179 -10.62 16.62 -12.19
C GLY A 179 -11.30 15.24 -12.04
N THR A 180 -12.05 15.03 -10.96
CA THR A 180 -12.81 13.80 -10.70
C THR A 180 -14.30 14.08 -10.83
N GLU A 181 -15.04 13.23 -11.54
CA GLU A 181 -16.50 13.34 -11.55
C GLU A 181 -17.04 12.93 -10.19
N THR A 182 -17.95 13.71 -9.63
CA THR A 182 -18.49 13.51 -8.28
C THR A 182 -20.01 13.59 -8.33
N LEU A 183 -20.67 12.55 -7.83
CA LEU A 183 -22.10 12.54 -7.58
C LEU A 183 -22.37 13.31 -6.28
N VAL A 184 -23.11 14.40 -6.38
CA VAL A 184 -23.51 15.21 -5.24
C VAL A 184 -25.01 15.06 -5.03
N VAL A 185 -25.40 14.69 -3.81
CA VAL A 185 -26.80 14.53 -3.38
C VAL A 185 -27.10 15.54 -2.29
N GLY A 186 -28.12 16.36 -2.52
CA GLY A 186 -28.67 17.26 -1.51
C GLY A 186 -29.74 16.56 -0.68
N LEU A 187 -29.65 16.69 0.63
CA LEU A 187 -30.60 16.21 1.62
C LEU A 187 -31.11 17.39 2.44
N PHE A 188 -32.33 17.30 2.94
CA PHE A 188 -32.85 18.25 3.92
C PHE A 188 -33.29 17.54 5.18
N GLN A 189 -33.15 18.24 6.30
CA GLN A 189 -33.56 17.73 7.60
C GLN A 189 -35.09 17.69 7.70
N VAL A 190 -35.62 16.54 8.15
CA VAL A 190 -37.03 16.31 8.44
C VAL A 190 -37.20 16.09 9.94
N PRO A 191 -38.21 16.69 10.57
CA PRO A 191 -38.48 16.46 11.99
C PRO A 191 -38.67 14.97 12.32
N SER A 192 -38.11 14.54 13.45
CA SER A 192 -38.38 13.21 14.03
C SER A 192 -39.87 13.04 14.35
N PRO A 193 -40.41 11.81 14.37
CA PRO A 193 -41.72 11.53 14.97
C PRO A 193 -41.82 11.98 16.44
N ALA A 194 -40.70 12.04 17.17
CA ALA A 194 -40.62 12.53 18.54
C ALA A 194 -40.61 14.06 18.65
N TRP A 195 -40.60 14.78 17.52
CA TRP A 195 -40.49 16.23 17.52
C TRP A 195 -41.77 16.89 18.07
N ALA A 196 -41.59 17.79 19.03
CA ALA A 196 -42.66 18.56 19.65
C ALA A 196 -42.13 19.93 20.09
N PRO A 197 -43.00 20.93 20.35
CA PRO A 197 -42.58 22.19 20.94
C PRO A 197 -41.77 21.98 22.24
N GLY A 198 -40.60 22.60 22.34
CA GLY A 198 -39.69 22.44 23.48
C GLY A 198 -38.74 21.24 23.41
N VAL A 199 -38.74 20.50 22.29
CA VAL A 199 -37.75 19.46 21.99
C VAL A 199 -36.67 20.05 21.08
N SER A 200 -35.41 19.90 21.47
CA SER A 200 -34.23 20.32 20.71
C SER A 200 -33.70 19.19 19.83
N GLU A 201 -32.84 19.51 18.88
CA GLU A 201 -32.13 18.50 18.11
C GLU A 201 -31.08 17.78 18.96
N LEU A 202 -31.02 16.45 18.84
CA LEU A 202 -29.97 15.65 19.46
C LEU A 202 -28.65 15.84 18.69
N PRO A 203 -27.53 16.23 19.36
CA PRO A 203 -26.22 16.31 18.71
C PRO A 203 -25.82 14.96 18.11
N HIS A 204 -25.43 14.96 16.83
CA HIS A 204 -25.10 13.73 16.11
C HIS A 204 -24.18 13.98 14.92
N ALA A 205 -23.49 12.94 14.48
CA ALA A 205 -22.72 12.92 13.24
C ALA A 205 -23.53 12.25 12.12
N VAL A 206 -23.40 12.72 10.88
CA VAL A 206 -24.13 12.20 9.72
C VAL A 206 -23.16 11.50 8.75
N GLY A 207 -23.48 10.25 8.40
CA GLY A 207 -22.86 9.53 7.29
C GLY A 207 -23.90 9.16 6.25
N VAL A 208 -23.55 9.17 4.97
CA VAL A 208 -24.49 8.85 3.88
C VAL A 208 -23.93 7.71 3.05
N SER A 209 -24.81 6.80 2.62
CA SER A 209 -24.46 5.73 1.68
C SER A 209 -25.57 5.51 0.67
N LEU A 210 -25.21 5.17 -0.57
CA LEU A 210 -26.15 4.79 -1.62
C LEU A 210 -26.12 3.27 -1.80
N LYS A 211 -27.28 2.63 -1.63
CA LYS A 211 -27.44 1.18 -1.81
C LYS A 211 -28.28 0.89 -3.04
N TYR A 212 -27.88 -0.07 -3.85
CA TYR A 212 -28.65 -0.50 -5.03
C TYR A 212 -28.34 -1.94 -5.39
N ARG A 213 -29.27 -2.58 -6.10
CA ARG A 213 -29.17 -3.96 -6.54
C ARG A 213 -28.61 -4.03 -7.95
N VAL A 214 -27.60 -4.87 -8.14
CA VAL A 214 -27.03 -5.20 -9.45
C VAL A 214 -27.41 -6.63 -9.80
N PRO A 215 -28.04 -6.89 -10.95
CA PRO A 215 -28.34 -8.26 -11.37
C PRO A 215 -27.06 -9.04 -11.65
N VAL A 216 -27.01 -10.31 -11.26
CA VAL A 216 -25.91 -11.24 -11.58
C VAL A 216 -26.34 -12.26 -12.63
N LEU A 217 -25.39 -12.71 -13.45
CA LEU A 217 -25.62 -13.58 -14.61
C LEU A 217 -26.36 -14.89 -14.27
N ASP A 218 -26.19 -15.43 -13.06
CA ASP A 218 -26.79 -16.71 -12.63
C ASP A 218 -28.23 -16.59 -12.08
N GLY A 219 -28.88 -15.44 -12.27
CA GLY A 219 -30.24 -15.21 -11.78
C GLY A 219 -30.25 -14.87 -10.29
N GLY A 220 -29.92 -13.63 -9.98
CA GLY A 220 -29.93 -13.08 -8.64
C GLY A 220 -29.64 -11.59 -8.67
N GLY A 221 -29.38 -10.98 -7.51
CA GLY A 221 -28.78 -9.65 -7.50
C GLY A 221 -28.01 -9.40 -6.23
N VAL A 222 -26.86 -8.73 -6.37
CA VAL A 222 -26.00 -8.31 -5.27
C VAL A 222 -26.38 -6.89 -4.87
N VAL A 223 -26.44 -6.62 -3.57
CA VAL A 223 -26.62 -5.25 -3.07
C VAL A 223 -25.25 -4.61 -2.97
N VAL A 224 -25.03 -3.57 -3.75
CA VAL A 224 -23.84 -2.71 -3.69
C VAL A 224 -24.16 -1.55 -2.75
N GLU A 225 -23.22 -1.22 -1.86
CA GLU A 225 -23.29 -0.07 -0.96
C GLU A 225 -22.09 0.84 -1.21
N LEU A 226 -22.35 2.11 -1.52
CA LEU A 226 -21.35 3.13 -1.80
C LEU A 226 -21.42 4.21 -0.71
N PRO A 227 -20.45 4.29 0.22
CA PRO A 227 -20.39 5.39 1.19
C PRO A 227 -19.99 6.69 0.47
N PHE A 228 -20.60 7.81 0.87
CA PHE A 228 -20.18 9.14 0.43
C PHE A 228 -18.96 9.55 1.26
N GLU A 229 -17.88 9.99 0.60
CA GLU A 229 -16.63 10.33 1.27
C GLU A 229 -16.72 11.66 2.03
N GLU A 230 -17.52 12.60 1.52
CA GLU A 230 -17.71 13.91 2.12
C GLU A 230 -19.19 14.16 2.42
N VAL A 231 -19.50 14.53 3.66
CA VAL A 231 -20.84 14.93 4.09
C VAL A 231 -20.71 16.24 4.84
N SER A 232 -21.25 17.32 4.28
CA SER A 232 -21.19 18.66 4.85
C SER A 232 -22.59 19.22 5.09
N LEU A 233 -22.75 20.00 6.15
CA LEU A 233 -23.94 20.81 6.39
C LEU A 233 -23.71 22.21 5.81
N ASP A 234 -24.75 22.79 5.23
CA ASP A 234 -24.72 24.18 4.79
C ASP A 234 -24.68 25.15 5.98
N GLU A 235 -24.44 26.45 5.70
CA GLU A 235 -24.39 27.50 6.74
C GLU A 235 -25.69 27.61 7.54
N THR A 236 -26.82 27.17 6.97
CA THR A 236 -28.11 27.16 7.65
C THR A 236 -28.30 25.96 8.57
N GLY A 237 -27.44 24.93 8.44
CA GLY A 237 -27.53 23.67 9.16
C GLY A 237 -28.71 22.79 8.72
N THR A 238 -29.43 23.16 7.65
CA THR A 238 -30.67 22.46 7.24
C THR A 238 -30.50 21.58 6.02
N VAL A 239 -29.50 21.87 5.19
CA VAL A 239 -29.20 21.12 3.97
C VAL A 239 -27.90 20.36 4.16
N VAL A 240 -27.97 19.03 4.04
CA VAL A 240 -26.80 18.16 4.04
C VAL A 240 -26.42 17.88 2.59
N THR A 241 -25.17 18.15 2.23
CA THR A 241 -24.59 17.81 0.93
C THR A 241 -23.70 16.59 1.10
N ALA A 242 -24.02 15.51 0.40
CA ALA A 242 -23.20 14.31 0.35
C ALA A 242 -22.52 14.20 -1.02
N GLU A 243 -21.19 14.06 -1.04
CA GLU A 243 -20.39 13.90 -2.26
C GLU A 243 -19.78 12.50 -2.36
N LEU A 244 -20.00 11.85 -3.50
CA LEU A 244 -19.49 10.51 -3.84
C LEU A 244 -18.59 10.60 -5.08
N ALA A 245 -17.30 10.30 -4.93
CA ALA A 245 -16.38 10.28 -6.05
C ALA A 245 -16.74 9.16 -7.05
N LEU A 246 -16.93 9.52 -8.31
CA LEU A 246 -17.15 8.58 -9.42
C LEU A 246 -15.80 8.19 -10.03
N GLY A 247 -14.92 7.66 -9.17
CA GLY A 247 -13.53 7.37 -9.53
C GLY A 247 -13.36 6.31 -10.60
N THR A 248 -14.34 5.42 -10.77
CA THR A 248 -14.28 4.36 -11.79
C THR A 248 -15.06 4.73 -13.05
N PRO A 249 -14.48 4.51 -14.25
CA PRO A 249 -15.13 4.82 -15.53
C PRO A 249 -16.46 4.10 -15.78
N GLY A 250 -16.78 3.04 -15.03
CA GLY A 250 -18.05 2.32 -15.12
C GLY A 250 -19.06 2.67 -14.02
N LEU A 251 -18.59 3.20 -12.89
CA LEU A 251 -19.43 3.51 -11.73
C LEU A 251 -20.48 4.56 -12.08
N ARG A 252 -20.12 5.59 -12.85
CA ARG A 252 -21.07 6.61 -13.30
C ARG A 252 -22.24 6.00 -14.08
N GLN A 253 -21.97 5.18 -15.08
CA GLN A 253 -23.00 4.59 -15.94
C GLN A 253 -23.84 3.58 -15.17
N GLN A 254 -23.18 2.79 -14.30
CA GLN A 254 -23.85 1.88 -13.39
C GLN A 254 -24.82 2.63 -12.46
N LEU A 255 -24.39 3.74 -11.86
CA LEU A 255 -25.24 4.57 -11.00
C LEU A 255 -26.36 5.24 -11.79
N LEU A 256 -26.07 5.80 -12.96
CA LEU A 256 -27.08 6.43 -13.81
C LEU A 256 -28.16 5.44 -14.23
N ALA A 257 -27.79 4.21 -14.56
CA ALA A 257 -28.75 3.18 -14.88
C ALA A 257 -29.51 2.66 -13.66
N ALA A 258 -28.82 2.48 -12.53
CA ALA A 258 -29.46 2.10 -11.27
C ALA A 258 -30.50 3.15 -10.86
N LEU A 259 -30.13 4.43 -10.86
CA LEU A 259 -31.02 5.56 -10.57
C LEU A 259 -32.15 5.71 -11.60
N SER A 260 -32.06 5.07 -12.77
CA SER A 260 -33.12 5.07 -13.79
C SER A 260 -33.96 3.80 -13.79
N SER A 261 -33.69 2.86 -12.87
CA SER A 261 -34.33 1.55 -12.85
C SER A 261 -35.03 1.29 -11.51
N LEU A 262 -36.31 0.96 -11.58
CA LEU A 262 -37.07 0.48 -10.41
C LEU A 262 -36.50 -0.83 -9.86
N GLU A 263 -35.96 -1.70 -10.72
CA GLU A 263 -35.42 -3.01 -10.32
C GLU A 263 -34.14 -2.90 -9.49
N ALA A 264 -33.36 -1.84 -9.72
CA ALA A 264 -32.16 -1.57 -8.95
C ALA A 264 -32.48 -1.16 -7.50
N ALA A 265 -33.74 -0.80 -7.19
CA ALA A 265 -34.21 -0.47 -5.85
C ALA A 265 -33.26 0.49 -5.10
N VAL A 266 -32.77 1.53 -5.80
CA VAL A 266 -31.79 2.46 -5.25
C VAL A 266 -32.37 3.13 -4.01
N ARG A 267 -31.60 3.17 -2.93
CA ARG A 267 -31.99 3.81 -1.68
C ARG A 267 -30.80 4.54 -1.09
N LEU A 268 -31.06 5.69 -0.51
CA LEU A 268 -30.05 6.44 0.22
C LEU A 268 -30.23 6.16 1.71
N VAL A 269 -29.19 5.60 2.34
CA VAL A 269 -29.17 5.28 3.77
C VAL A 269 -28.34 6.33 4.48
N VAL A 270 -29.00 7.07 5.37
CA VAL A 270 -28.40 8.09 6.23
C VAL A 270 -28.18 7.48 7.61
N ARG A 271 -26.93 7.46 8.04
CA ARG A 271 -26.50 6.96 9.35
C ARG A 271 -26.26 8.12 10.28
N ARG A 272 -26.85 8.05 11.47
CA ARG A 272 -26.72 9.08 12.50
C ARG A 272 -25.99 8.49 13.70
N GLY A 273 -24.75 8.92 13.91
CA GLY A 273 -23.92 8.52 15.04
C GLY A 273 -24.24 9.41 16.24
N VAL A 274 -24.66 8.80 17.35
CA VAL A 274 -25.01 9.50 18.60
C VAL A 274 -24.29 8.87 19.79
N THR A 275 -23.97 9.68 20.79
CA THR A 275 -23.46 9.20 22.09
C THR A 275 -24.50 9.51 23.15
N VAL A 276 -25.06 8.46 23.76
CA VAL A 276 -26.17 8.58 24.72
C VAL A 276 -25.99 7.64 25.90
N GLY A 277 -26.62 7.97 27.03
CA GLY A 277 -26.76 7.07 28.17
C GLY A 277 -27.90 6.09 27.95
N VAL A 278 -27.61 4.79 27.83
CA VAL A 278 -28.62 3.74 27.71
C VAL A 278 -28.84 3.04 29.06
N PRO A 279 -30.08 2.68 29.43
CA PRO A 279 -30.35 1.96 30.65
C PRO A 279 -29.71 0.56 30.61
N THR A 280 -29.08 0.14 31.72
CA THR A 280 -28.48 -1.21 31.84
C THR A 280 -29.49 -2.27 32.29
N GLY A 281 -30.66 -1.85 32.77
CA GLY A 281 -31.66 -2.70 33.40
C GLY A 281 -31.33 -3.08 34.85
N GLY A 282 -30.16 -2.69 35.35
CA GLY A 282 -29.74 -2.85 36.74
C GLY A 282 -29.97 -1.60 37.59
N THR A 283 -29.70 -1.74 38.88
CA THR A 283 -29.64 -0.61 39.82
C THR A 283 -28.20 -0.34 40.24
N THR A 284 -27.84 0.93 40.43
CA THR A 284 -26.56 1.36 40.98
C THR A 284 -26.41 0.90 42.44
N ALA A 285 -25.23 1.09 43.03
CA ALA A 285 -25.00 0.82 44.46
C ALA A 285 -25.92 1.63 45.39
N LEU A 286 -26.47 2.76 44.90
CA LEU A 286 -27.40 3.62 45.61
C LEU A 286 -28.88 3.23 45.41
N GLY A 287 -29.15 2.15 44.65
CA GLY A 287 -30.50 1.69 44.33
C GLY A 287 -31.21 2.48 43.22
N GLU A 288 -30.51 3.39 42.55
CA GLU A 288 -31.02 4.16 41.41
C GLU A 288 -30.94 3.34 40.12
N ALA A 289 -31.70 3.70 39.07
CA ALA A 289 -31.55 3.07 37.76
C ALA A 289 -30.13 3.30 37.20
N GLY A 290 -29.47 2.22 36.78
CA GLY A 290 -28.13 2.26 36.19
C GLY A 290 -28.15 2.56 34.69
N TYR A 291 -27.23 3.42 34.25
CA TYR A 291 -27.04 3.79 32.85
C TYR A 291 -25.58 3.59 32.44
N ARG A 292 -25.35 3.38 31.14
CA ARG A 292 -24.01 3.36 30.56
C ARG A 292 -23.97 4.24 29.33
N GLN A 293 -22.86 4.95 29.13
CA GLN A 293 -22.64 5.68 27.89
C GLN A 293 -22.40 4.67 26.74
N ALA A 294 -23.09 4.88 25.63
CA ALA A 294 -22.98 4.06 24.43
C ALA A 294 -22.95 4.95 23.19
N ALA A 295 -22.02 4.66 22.28
CA ALA A 295 -22.04 5.18 20.93
C ALA A 295 -22.94 4.28 20.08
N LEU A 296 -23.98 4.86 19.47
CA LEU A 296 -24.97 4.14 18.68
C LEU A 296 -24.98 4.69 17.25
N LEU A 297 -25.22 3.80 16.29
CA LEU A 297 -25.36 4.15 14.88
C LEU A 297 -26.79 3.83 14.43
N LEU A 298 -27.59 4.87 14.21
CA LEU A 298 -29.01 4.75 13.86
C LEU A 298 -29.21 5.02 12.38
N GLU A 299 -29.61 3.99 11.62
CA GLU A 299 -29.85 4.08 10.18
C GLU A 299 -31.26 4.63 9.87
N TRP A 300 -31.36 5.47 8.84
CA TRP A 300 -32.60 5.96 8.22
C TRP A 300 -32.52 5.76 6.71
N THR A 301 -33.61 5.35 6.08
CA THR A 301 -33.69 5.32 4.61
C THR A 301 -34.41 6.56 4.14
N ALA A 302 -33.66 7.47 3.50
CA ALA A 302 -34.16 8.75 3.01
C ALA A 302 -35.24 8.53 1.93
N GLN A 303 -36.30 9.34 2.00
CA GLN A 303 -37.33 9.34 0.97
C GLN A 303 -36.91 10.21 -0.24
N PRO A 304 -37.33 9.85 -1.46
CA PRO A 304 -38.16 8.68 -1.82
C PRO A 304 -37.34 7.38 -1.87
N THR A 305 -38.01 6.26 -1.67
CA THR A 305 -37.45 4.92 -1.91
C THR A 305 -38.39 4.11 -2.82
N PRO A 306 -37.96 3.66 -4.02
CA PRO A 306 -36.62 3.85 -4.57
C PRO A 306 -36.36 5.29 -5.03
N LEU A 307 -35.09 5.69 -4.95
CA LEU A 307 -34.60 6.95 -5.49
C LEU A 307 -34.44 6.81 -7.00
N LEU A 308 -35.23 7.58 -7.75
CA LEU A 308 -35.22 7.58 -9.21
C LEU A 308 -34.93 8.97 -9.75
N ILE A 309 -34.17 9.04 -10.84
CA ILE A 309 -33.97 10.26 -11.62
C ILE A 309 -34.88 10.26 -12.86
N THR A 310 -35.31 11.44 -13.27
CA THR A 310 -36.11 11.58 -14.50
C THR A 310 -35.24 11.35 -15.74
N GLU A 311 -35.86 11.05 -16.88
CA GLU A 311 -35.14 10.95 -18.17
C GLU A 311 -34.43 12.26 -18.53
N ALA A 312 -35.07 13.41 -18.28
CA ALA A 312 -34.48 14.72 -18.51
C ALA A 312 -33.27 14.99 -17.61
N GLN A 313 -33.31 14.50 -16.36
CA GLN A 313 -32.18 14.56 -15.44
C GLN A 313 -31.05 13.60 -15.86
N ARG A 314 -31.37 12.37 -16.28
CA ARG A 314 -30.38 11.43 -16.82
C ARG A 314 -29.68 11.96 -18.07
N ALA A 315 -30.43 12.58 -18.98
CA ALA A 315 -29.88 13.19 -20.19
C ALA A 315 -28.89 14.32 -19.86
N ARG A 316 -29.20 15.16 -18.86
CA ARG A 316 -28.27 16.19 -18.36
C ARG A 316 -27.01 15.60 -17.75
N PHE A 317 -27.09 14.40 -17.18
CA PHE A 317 -25.92 13.65 -16.71
C PHE A 317 -25.17 12.89 -17.80
N GLY A 318 -25.48 13.11 -19.09
CA GLY A 318 -24.79 12.46 -20.21
C GLY A 318 -25.29 11.06 -20.55
N GLY A 319 -26.44 10.62 -20.02
CA GLY A 319 -27.09 9.40 -20.47
C GLY A 319 -27.82 9.64 -21.79
N GLY A 320 -27.24 9.23 -22.92
CA GLY A 320 -27.84 9.37 -24.26
C GLY A 320 -29.26 8.78 -24.40
N ALA A 321 -29.90 9.12 -25.54
CA ALA A 321 -31.34 9.11 -25.82
C ALA A 321 -32.08 7.74 -25.84
N VAL A 322 -31.53 6.66 -25.27
CA VAL A 322 -32.24 5.37 -25.17
C VAL A 322 -32.50 5.04 -23.70
N PRO A 323 -33.77 5.11 -23.25
CA PRO A 323 -34.15 4.75 -21.89
C PRO A 323 -33.78 3.31 -21.53
N GLY A 324 -33.15 3.13 -20.37
CA GLY A 324 -33.14 1.85 -19.64
C GLY A 324 -32.05 0.82 -19.96
N THR A 325 -31.14 1.08 -20.91
CA THR A 325 -29.98 0.20 -21.13
C THR A 325 -28.67 0.92 -20.81
N VAL A 326 -27.97 0.49 -19.75
CA VAL A 326 -26.51 0.70 -19.62
C VAL A 326 -25.92 0.20 -20.94
N GLN A 327 -25.28 1.07 -21.72
CA GLN A 327 -24.36 0.53 -22.73
C GLN A 327 -23.09 0.15 -21.97
N PRO A 328 -22.77 -1.14 -21.81
CA PRO A 328 -21.50 -1.52 -21.24
C PRO A 328 -20.39 -0.93 -22.09
N MET A 329 -19.22 -0.73 -21.50
CA MET A 329 -18.03 -0.38 -22.27
C MET A 329 -17.87 -1.34 -23.44
N ARG A 330 -17.76 -0.78 -24.64
CA ARG A 330 -17.59 -1.62 -25.83
C ARG A 330 -16.15 -2.11 -25.85
N ARG A 331 -15.98 -3.43 -25.73
CA ARG A 331 -14.66 -4.07 -25.79
C ARG A 331 -14.23 -4.30 -27.24
N ILE A 332 -13.06 -3.82 -27.59
CA ILE A 332 -12.37 -4.03 -28.87
C ILE A 332 -11.11 -4.85 -28.59
N ARG A 333 -10.82 -5.85 -29.43
CA ARG A 333 -9.64 -6.70 -29.28
C ARG A 333 -8.71 -6.50 -30.47
N ILE A 334 -7.48 -6.07 -30.21
CA ILE A 334 -6.47 -5.81 -31.22
C ILE A 334 -5.28 -6.77 -30.96
N PRO A 335 -4.83 -7.55 -31.96
CA PRO A 335 -3.69 -8.45 -31.80
C PRO A 335 -2.36 -7.68 -31.73
N HIS A 336 -1.45 -8.14 -30.88
CA HIS A 336 -0.05 -7.70 -30.82
C HIS A 336 0.83 -8.89 -30.41
N GLY A 337 1.83 -9.21 -31.23
CA GLY A 337 2.64 -10.42 -31.03
C GLY A 337 1.79 -11.69 -31.07
N ASP A 338 1.88 -12.51 -30.02
CA ASP A 338 1.15 -13.76 -29.83
C ASP A 338 -0.15 -13.60 -29.01
N ARG A 339 -0.48 -12.36 -28.58
CA ARG A 339 -1.60 -12.07 -27.70
C ARG A 339 -2.60 -11.11 -28.35
N SER A 340 -3.85 -11.18 -27.89
CA SER A 340 -4.89 -10.23 -28.24
C SER A 340 -5.20 -9.37 -27.04
N HIS A 341 -5.10 -8.05 -27.21
CA HIS A 341 -5.25 -7.08 -26.13
C HIS A 341 -6.59 -6.37 -26.24
N SER A 342 -7.18 -6.13 -25.08
CA SER A 342 -8.47 -5.49 -24.96
C SER A 342 -8.36 -4.00 -24.77
N TYR A 343 -9.26 -3.29 -25.43
CA TYR A 343 -9.46 -1.87 -25.31
C TYR A 343 -10.94 -1.63 -25.04
N TRP A 344 -11.27 -0.95 -23.95
CA TRP A 344 -12.65 -0.69 -23.55
C TRP A 344 -12.99 0.75 -23.91
N GLN A 345 -13.92 0.91 -24.84
CA GLN A 345 -14.40 2.23 -25.25
C GLN A 345 -15.36 2.79 -24.21
N ASP A 346 -15.15 4.05 -23.83
CA ASP A 346 -16.09 4.81 -23.00
C ASP A 346 -17.41 5.02 -23.80
N PRO A 347 -18.57 4.61 -23.27
CA PRO A 347 -19.84 4.73 -23.97
C PRO A 347 -20.35 6.18 -24.11
N VAL A 348 -19.83 7.11 -23.30
CA VAL A 348 -20.20 8.53 -23.31
C VAL A 348 -19.19 9.33 -24.14
N ARG A 349 -17.91 8.97 -24.08
CA ARG A 349 -16.81 9.62 -24.81
C ARG A 349 -16.15 8.64 -25.78
N PRO A 350 -16.71 8.42 -26.98
CA PRO A 350 -16.21 7.41 -27.91
C PRO A 350 -14.74 7.59 -28.35
N GLU A 351 -14.15 8.77 -28.14
CA GLU A 351 -12.73 9.04 -28.32
C GLU A 351 -11.82 8.54 -27.18
N ARG A 352 -12.37 8.12 -26.03
CA ARG A 352 -11.62 7.62 -24.87
C ARG A 352 -11.69 6.10 -24.80
N TYR A 353 -10.53 5.47 -24.68
CA TYR A 353 -10.38 4.03 -24.51
C TYR A 353 -9.53 3.73 -23.29
N PHE A 354 -9.90 2.66 -22.60
CA PHE A 354 -9.15 2.09 -21.49
C PHE A 354 -8.39 0.85 -21.93
N TYR A 355 -7.22 0.60 -21.35
CA TYR A 355 -6.42 -0.60 -21.59
C TYR A 355 -5.89 -1.21 -20.28
N LEU A 356 -5.41 -2.45 -20.34
CA LEU A 356 -4.71 -3.11 -19.24
C LEU A 356 -3.19 -3.14 -19.49
N PRO A 357 -2.39 -3.26 -18.42
CA PRO A 357 -0.98 -3.56 -18.55
C PRO A 357 -0.77 -4.93 -19.21
N ASP A 358 0.40 -5.12 -19.81
CA ASP A 358 0.76 -6.33 -20.55
C ASP A 358 1.15 -7.47 -19.60
N ALA A 359 1.76 -7.12 -18.46
CA ALA A 359 2.09 -7.98 -17.35
C ALA A 359 2.26 -7.15 -16.06
N PHE A 360 2.27 -7.81 -14.92
CA PHE A 360 2.88 -7.31 -13.69
C PHE A 360 4.20 -8.05 -13.46
N ARG A 361 5.26 -7.32 -13.13
CA ARG A 361 6.57 -7.90 -12.82
C ARG A 361 7.09 -7.42 -11.48
N LEU A 362 7.83 -8.28 -10.77
CA LEU A 362 8.47 -7.90 -9.51
C LEU A 362 9.22 -6.58 -9.67
N ALA A 363 8.89 -5.59 -8.84
CA ALA A 363 9.44 -4.26 -8.98
C ALA A 363 10.88 -4.19 -8.46
N ARG A 364 11.62 -3.17 -8.90
CA ARG A 364 12.90 -2.76 -8.33
C ARG A 364 12.68 -1.49 -7.52
N LEU A 365 13.20 -1.45 -6.28
CA LEU A 365 13.12 -0.26 -5.44
C LEU A 365 14.00 0.86 -6.00
N PRO A 366 13.59 2.14 -5.87
CA PRO A 366 14.44 3.26 -6.24
C PRO A 366 15.63 3.35 -5.26
N GLY A 367 16.77 3.88 -5.74
CA GLY A 367 17.96 4.12 -4.93
C GLY A 367 19.19 3.30 -5.35
N PRO A 368 20.31 3.42 -4.63
CA PRO A 368 21.53 2.67 -4.91
C PRO A 368 21.29 1.16 -4.80
N GLY A 369 21.84 0.40 -5.75
CA GLY A 369 21.74 -1.07 -5.78
C GLY A 369 20.36 -1.61 -6.20
N ARG A 370 19.31 -0.77 -6.28
CA ARG A 370 17.97 -1.09 -6.78
C ARG A 370 17.52 -2.52 -6.43
N PRO A 371 17.46 -2.87 -5.13
CA PRO A 371 17.09 -4.22 -4.73
C PRO A 371 15.68 -4.55 -5.24
N PRO A 372 15.36 -5.83 -5.44
CA PRO A 372 13.99 -6.21 -5.76
C PRO A 372 13.06 -5.77 -4.62
N ALA A 373 11.84 -5.37 -4.96
CA ALA A 373 10.78 -5.01 -4.02
C ALA A 373 10.17 -6.29 -3.43
N LEU A 374 11.01 -7.03 -2.73
CA LEU A 374 10.78 -8.33 -2.14
C LEU A 374 11.35 -8.28 -0.72
N ARG A 375 10.57 -8.76 0.25
CA ARG A 375 11.01 -8.89 1.64
C ARG A 375 10.69 -10.27 2.15
N VAL A 376 11.65 -10.88 2.84
CA VAL A 376 11.49 -12.16 3.51
C VAL A 376 11.66 -11.94 4.99
N THR A 377 10.62 -12.24 5.76
CA THR A 377 10.70 -12.31 7.22
C THR A 377 10.52 -13.76 7.65
N ALA A 378 11.07 -14.14 8.80
CA ALA A 378 10.93 -15.49 9.30
C ALA A 378 10.56 -15.50 10.79
N ILE A 379 9.76 -16.49 11.14
CA ILE A 379 9.31 -16.76 12.49
C ILE A 379 9.96 -18.08 12.91
N GLY A 380 10.68 -18.02 14.02
CA GLY A 380 11.29 -19.17 14.67
C GLY A 380 10.28 -20.13 15.30
N GLY A 381 10.76 -21.20 15.94
CA GLY A 381 9.87 -22.16 16.58
C GLY A 381 10.56 -23.26 17.37
N GLY A 382 9.76 -24.12 18.02
CA GLY A 382 10.24 -25.21 18.88
C GLY A 382 10.91 -26.36 18.12
N GLY A 383 10.75 -26.40 16.80
CA GLY A 383 11.50 -27.26 15.90
C GLY A 383 11.47 -26.74 14.46
N GLN A 384 12.14 -27.47 13.57
CA GLN A 384 12.22 -27.11 12.15
C GLN A 384 10.84 -27.05 11.46
N ALA A 385 9.91 -27.91 11.87
CA ALA A 385 8.55 -27.95 11.35
C ALA A 385 7.70 -26.72 11.74
N ASP A 386 8.11 -25.98 12.77
CA ASP A 386 7.41 -24.79 13.26
C ASP A 386 7.90 -23.51 12.58
N VAL A 387 9.04 -23.56 11.90
CA VAL A 387 9.59 -22.41 11.16
C VAL A 387 8.61 -22.00 10.07
N ARG A 388 8.29 -20.71 10.04
CA ARG A 388 7.49 -20.06 9.00
C ARG A 388 8.29 -18.93 8.38
N ALA A 389 8.07 -18.68 7.10
CA ALA A 389 8.65 -17.56 6.40
C ALA A 389 7.55 -16.81 5.64
N THR A 390 7.52 -15.50 5.77
CA THR A 390 6.61 -14.63 5.05
C THR A 390 7.36 -13.95 3.92
N LEU A 391 6.84 -14.07 2.71
CA LEU A 391 7.34 -13.39 1.52
C LEU A 391 6.35 -12.29 1.16
N ASP A 392 6.82 -11.05 1.21
CA ASP A 392 6.09 -9.84 0.84
C ASP A 392 6.70 -9.28 -0.44
N PHE A 393 5.88 -8.97 -1.43
CA PHE A 393 6.35 -8.45 -2.72
C PHE A 393 5.50 -7.29 -3.22
N LEU A 394 6.12 -6.44 -4.03
CA LEU A 394 5.46 -5.45 -4.88
C LEU A 394 5.81 -5.73 -6.34
N ALA A 395 4.79 -5.92 -7.17
CA ALA A 395 4.93 -6.05 -8.62
C ALA A 395 4.34 -4.83 -9.33
N ARG A 396 5.05 -4.26 -10.30
CA ARG A 396 4.59 -3.08 -11.05
C ARG A 396 4.08 -3.45 -12.44
N PRO A 397 3.12 -2.67 -12.98
CA PRO A 397 2.64 -2.89 -14.33
C PRO A 397 3.76 -2.66 -15.35
N VAL A 398 3.82 -3.53 -16.34
CA VAL A 398 4.67 -3.42 -17.51
C VAL A 398 3.78 -3.18 -18.71
N ILE A 399 4.05 -2.10 -19.42
CA ILE A 399 3.32 -1.69 -20.62
C ILE A 399 4.30 -1.76 -21.79
N THR A 400 3.89 -2.36 -22.90
CA THR A 400 4.61 -2.34 -24.18
C THR A 400 4.12 -1.14 -25.00
N PRO A 401 4.89 -0.04 -25.12
CA PRO A 401 4.43 1.16 -25.82
C PRO A 401 4.12 0.90 -27.29
N GLU A 402 4.87 0.01 -27.94
CA GLU A 402 4.68 -0.34 -29.36
C GLU A 402 3.29 -0.94 -29.61
N ARG A 403 2.76 -1.73 -28.67
CA ARG A 403 1.39 -2.23 -28.74
C ARG A 403 0.37 -1.09 -28.78
N LEU A 404 0.55 -0.08 -27.93
CA LEU A 404 -0.37 1.05 -27.88
C LEU A 404 -0.29 1.87 -29.17
N ASP A 405 0.93 2.13 -29.65
CA ASP A 405 1.17 2.84 -30.92
C ASP A 405 0.53 2.10 -32.12
N GLU A 406 0.61 0.77 -32.16
CA GLU A 406 -0.01 -0.08 -33.19
C GLU A 406 -1.55 -0.12 -33.12
N ALA A 407 -2.13 0.03 -31.93
CA ALA A 407 -3.58 0.04 -31.73
C ALA A 407 -4.23 1.36 -32.14
N VAL A 408 -3.52 2.48 -32.07
CA VAL A 408 -4.05 3.83 -32.33
C VAL A 408 -4.76 3.95 -33.68
N PRO A 409 -4.23 3.49 -34.84
CA PRO A 409 -4.89 3.61 -36.13
C PRO A 409 -6.26 2.92 -36.17
N GLU A 410 -6.36 1.71 -35.61
CA GLU A 410 -7.61 0.94 -35.59
C GLU A 410 -8.66 1.58 -34.66
N LEU A 411 -8.25 1.97 -33.45
CA LEU A 411 -9.14 2.64 -32.49
C LEU A 411 -9.64 3.98 -33.03
N THR A 412 -8.77 4.75 -33.70
CA THR A 412 -9.14 6.02 -34.34
C THR A 412 -10.19 5.82 -35.44
N GLU A 413 -10.04 4.78 -36.26
CA GLU A 413 -11.02 4.43 -37.29
C GLU A 413 -12.37 4.02 -36.66
N GLN A 414 -12.35 3.24 -35.57
CA GLN A 414 -13.57 2.86 -34.83
C GLN A 414 -14.28 4.07 -34.23
N THR A 415 -13.53 5.00 -33.65
CA THR A 415 -14.04 6.26 -33.11
C THR A 415 -14.70 7.12 -34.19
N ARG A 416 -14.06 7.24 -35.37
CA ARG A 416 -14.60 8.01 -36.51
C ARG A 416 -15.94 7.45 -37.00
N ARG A 417 -16.10 6.12 -37.02
CA ARG A 417 -17.38 5.47 -37.41
C ARG A 417 -18.54 5.79 -36.47
N LEU A 418 -18.24 6.15 -35.23
CA LEU A 418 -19.23 6.55 -34.23
C LEU A 418 -19.50 8.07 -34.23
N GLY A 419 -18.90 8.81 -35.16
CA GLY A 419 -19.12 10.25 -35.32
C GLY A 419 -18.36 11.13 -34.34
N ALA A 420 -17.42 10.59 -33.55
CA ALA A 420 -16.59 11.41 -32.68
C ALA A 420 -15.53 12.17 -33.49
N SER A 421 -15.33 13.44 -33.14
CA SER A 421 -14.33 14.34 -33.76
C SER A 421 -13.18 14.72 -32.83
N GLY A 422 -13.20 14.26 -31.57
CA GLY A 422 -12.15 14.53 -30.58
C GLY A 422 -10.88 13.70 -30.82
N PRO A 423 -9.72 14.13 -30.26
CA PRO A 423 -8.49 13.34 -30.31
C PRO A 423 -8.66 12.05 -29.49
N LEU A 424 -8.15 10.94 -30.03
CA LEU A 424 -8.12 9.65 -29.33
C LEU A 424 -7.35 9.79 -28.01
N ARG A 425 -7.92 9.27 -26.92
CA ARG A 425 -7.26 9.17 -25.61
C ARG A 425 -7.19 7.70 -25.20
N LEU A 426 -5.99 7.26 -24.85
CA LEU A 426 -5.74 5.95 -24.27
C LEU A 426 -5.34 6.15 -22.81
N GLU A 427 -6.07 5.51 -21.91
CA GLU A 427 -5.83 5.57 -20.48
C GLU A 427 -5.84 4.16 -19.91
N MET A 428 -5.19 3.94 -18.78
CA MET A 428 -5.30 2.65 -18.13
C MET A 428 -6.66 2.52 -17.47
N LEU A 429 -7.22 1.32 -17.46
CA LEU A 429 -8.50 1.08 -16.82
C LEU A 429 -8.37 1.28 -15.31
N ALA A 430 -9.06 2.26 -14.75
CA ALA A 430 -9.11 2.49 -13.32
C ALA A 430 -10.15 1.56 -12.66
N ASP A 431 -9.72 0.88 -11.60
CA ASP A 431 -10.53 0.08 -10.66
C ASP A 431 -11.57 -0.88 -11.27
N PRO A 432 -11.12 -1.99 -11.91
CA PRO A 432 -12.02 -2.98 -12.48
C PRO A 432 -12.33 -4.15 -11.54
N GLN A 433 -12.30 -3.92 -10.22
CA GLN A 433 -12.39 -4.99 -9.20
C GLN A 433 -11.44 -6.16 -9.51
N PRO A 434 -10.13 -5.88 -9.65
CA PRO A 434 -9.17 -6.90 -10.00
C PRO A 434 -9.06 -7.96 -8.90
N LEU A 435 -8.81 -9.21 -9.30
CA LEU A 435 -8.56 -10.32 -8.40
C LEU A 435 -7.17 -10.90 -8.66
N LEU A 436 -6.35 -11.04 -7.63
CA LEU A 436 -5.07 -11.72 -7.72
C LEU A 436 -5.28 -13.23 -7.57
N ARG A 437 -4.73 -14.01 -8.50
CA ARG A 437 -4.62 -15.46 -8.37
C ARG A 437 -3.17 -15.90 -8.46
N LEU A 438 -2.74 -16.76 -7.53
CA LEU A 438 -1.38 -17.29 -7.46
C LEU A 438 -1.36 -18.83 -7.42
N ALA A 439 -0.36 -19.41 -8.07
CA ALA A 439 0.00 -20.82 -7.94
C ALA A 439 1.12 -20.95 -6.91
N LEU A 440 0.75 -21.31 -5.69
CA LEU A 440 1.67 -21.41 -4.55
C LEU A 440 1.93 -22.87 -4.17
N PRO A 441 3.14 -23.22 -3.74
CA PRO A 441 3.44 -24.59 -3.32
C PRO A 441 2.60 -25.03 -2.12
N GLU A 442 2.29 -26.33 -2.08
CA GLU A 442 1.58 -26.98 -0.99
C GLU A 442 2.31 -28.26 -0.57
N ASN A 443 2.62 -28.39 0.72
CA ASN A 443 3.32 -29.56 1.29
C ASN A 443 4.67 -29.88 0.60
N GLY A 444 5.40 -28.86 0.18
CA GLY A 444 6.69 -28.98 -0.51
C GLY A 444 6.58 -29.40 -1.98
N ALA A 445 5.38 -29.37 -2.57
CA ALA A 445 5.15 -29.69 -3.97
C ALA A 445 4.66 -28.46 -4.77
N PRO A 446 4.95 -28.37 -6.07
CA PRO A 446 4.39 -27.34 -6.93
C PRO A 446 2.85 -27.34 -6.95
N ALA A 447 2.24 -26.15 -6.91
CA ALA A 447 0.79 -26.00 -7.15
C ALA A 447 0.39 -26.53 -8.52
N THR A 448 -0.81 -27.10 -8.60
CA THR A 448 -1.45 -27.52 -9.85
C THR A 448 -2.51 -26.54 -10.35
N ALA A 449 -2.92 -25.57 -9.52
CA ALA A 449 -3.98 -24.61 -9.82
C ALA A 449 -3.67 -23.21 -9.26
N LEU A 450 -4.27 -22.20 -9.87
CA LEU A 450 -4.26 -20.81 -9.42
C LEU A 450 -5.39 -20.56 -8.41
N THR A 451 -5.05 -20.06 -7.23
CA THR A 451 -5.98 -19.77 -6.13
C THR A 451 -6.06 -18.27 -5.84
N GLU A 452 -7.24 -17.77 -5.48
CA GLU A 452 -7.49 -16.35 -5.23
C GLU A 452 -6.81 -15.86 -3.93
N ARG A 453 -6.38 -14.59 -3.93
CA ARG A 453 -5.80 -13.87 -2.80
C ARG A 453 -6.62 -12.62 -2.52
N ALA A 454 -7.60 -12.75 -1.62
CA ALA A 454 -8.58 -11.71 -1.30
C ALA A 454 -7.97 -10.53 -0.51
N ASP A 455 -6.81 -10.74 0.11
CA ASP A 455 -6.05 -9.76 0.87
C ASP A 455 -5.01 -9.00 0.03
N ALA A 456 -4.87 -9.36 -1.26
CA ALA A 456 -3.98 -8.66 -2.17
C ALA A 456 -4.46 -7.23 -2.42
N ARG A 457 -3.53 -6.28 -2.39
CA ARG A 457 -3.79 -4.88 -2.78
C ARG A 457 -3.42 -4.73 -4.24
N ILE A 458 -4.39 -4.32 -5.05
CA ILE A 458 -4.21 -4.27 -6.50
C ILE A 458 -4.67 -2.91 -7.02
N ASP A 459 -3.72 -2.22 -7.62
CA ASP A 459 -3.95 -1.01 -8.40
C ASP A 459 -3.29 -1.23 -9.77
N LEU A 460 -4.05 -1.08 -10.85
CA LEU A 460 -3.52 -1.37 -12.19
C LEU A 460 -2.40 -0.40 -12.61
N GLU A 461 -2.31 0.77 -11.98
CA GLU A 461 -1.29 1.79 -12.20
C GLU A 461 -0.11 1.70 -11.26
N LEU A 462 -0.39 1.52 -9.96
CA LEU A 462 0.67 1.49 -8.95
C LEU A 462 1.31 0.11 -8.85
N GLY A 463 0.52 -0.96 -9.01
CA GLY A 463 0.98 -2.34 -8.94
C GLY A 463 0.16 -3.26 -8.05
N VAL A 464 0.67 -4.46 -7.86
CA VAL A 464 0.11 -5.49 -6.98
C VAL A 464 1.06 -5.67 -5.79
N SER A 465 0.55 -5.57 -4.58
CA SER A 465 1.27 -6.02 -3.38
C SER A 465 0.51 -7.10 -2.64
N HIS A 466 1.27 -8.08 -2.15
CA HIS A 466 0.73 -9.23 -1.42
C HIS A 466 1.82 -9.82 -0.51
N ALA A 467 1.40 -10.36 0.62
CA ALA A 467 2.27 -11.07 1.55
C ALA A 467 1.72 -12.46 1.84
N GLU A 468 2.56 -13.48 1.72
CA GLU A 468 2.16 -14.87 1.96
C GLU A 468 3.09 -15.52 2.98
N THR A 469 2.51 -16.26 3.94
CA THR A 469 3.27 -17.01 4.94
C THR A 469 3.29 -18.49 4.61
N PHE A 470 4.49 -19.05 4.49
CA PHE A 470 4.75 -20.43 4.07
C PHE A 470 5.26 -21.29 5.21
N SER A 471 5.02 -22.60 5.11
CA SER A 471 5.85 -23.60 5.80
C SER A 471 7.28 -23.55 5.27
N LEU A 472 8.26 -24.06 6.04
CA LEU A 472 9.65 -24.12 5.57
C LEU A 472 9.80 -24.87 4.23
N ALA A 473 9.07 -25.98 4.05
CA ALA A 473 9.15 -26.78 2.83
C ALA A 473 8.60 -26.01 1.62
N ASP A 474 7.43 -25.38 1.79
CA ASP A 474 6.79 -24.57 0.74
C ASP A 474 7.62 -23.33 0.41
N PHE A 475 8.19 -22.68 1.42
CA PHE A 475 9.06 -21.51 1.23
C PHE A 475 10.25 -21.86 0.34
N ARG A 476 10.94 -22.98 0.57
CA ARG A 476 12.10 -23.37 -0.24
C ARG A 476 11.71 -23.59 -1.69
N VAL A 477 10.54 -24.19 -1.93
CA VAL A 477 10.02 -24.39 -3.30
C VAL A 477 9.68 -23.05 -3.97
N ALA A 478 9.04 -22.13 -3.24
CA ALA A 478 8.75 -20.79 -3.74
C ALA A 478 10.04 -19.99 -4.00
N TYR A 479 10.99 -20.02 -3.07
CA TYR A 479 12.26 -19.32 -3.18
C TYR A 479 13.07 -19.80 -4.38
N GLU A 480 13.18 -21.11 -4.61
CA GLU A 480 13.82 -21.66 -5.80
C GLU A 480 13.14 -21.21 -7.11
N ALA A 481 11.81 -21.09 -7.11
CA ALA A 481 11.05 -20.64 -8.27
C ALA A 481 11.36 -19.18 -8.67
N LEU A 482 11.73 -18.31 -7.72
CA LEU A 482 12.16 -16.92 -8.02
C LEU A 482 13.41 -16.85 -8.90
N PHE A 483 14.24 -17.90 -8.90
CA PHE A 483 15.49 -18.02 -9.66
C PHE A 483 15.32 -18.92 -10.90
N GLY A 484 14.08 -19.10 -11.38
CA GLY A 484 13.79 -19.82 -12.62
C GLY A 484 13.85 -21.36 -12.53
N ALA A 485 13.92 -21.94 -11.32
CA ALA A 485 13.96 -23.40 -11.15
C ALA A 485 12.67 -24.12 -11.57
N SER A 486 11.56 -23.39 -11.72
CA SER A 486 10.28 -23.94 -12.15
C SER A 486 9.54 -22.97 -13.07
N LEU A 487 8.96 -23.50 -14.15
CA LEU A 487 8.11 -22.73 -15.06
C LEU A 487 6.65 -22.59 -14.59
N SER A 488 6.23 -23.40 -13.61
CA SER A 488 4.83 -23.47 -13.15
C SER A 488 4.58 -22.80 -11.80
N LEU A 489 5.61 -22.52 -11.01
CA LEU A 489 5.51 -21.95 -9.66
C LEU A 489 5.66 -20.44 -9.64
N LEU A 490 5.00 -19.80 -8.67
CA LEU A 490 4.91 -18.33 -8.54
C LEU A 490 4.41 -17.63 -9.82
N ARG A 491 3.75 -18.39 -10.70
CA ARG A 491 2.96 -17.86 -11.78
C ARG A 491 1.66 -17.33 -11.19
N GLY A 492 1.34 -16.09 -11.51
CA GLY A 492 0.09 -15.48 -11.14
C GLY A 492 -0.63 -14.87 -12.32
N GLU A 493 -1.85 -14.44 -12.06
CA GLU A 493 -2.58 -13.55 -12.95
C GLU A 493 -3.41 -12.57 -12.12
N VAL A 494 -3.51 -11.35 -12.62
CA VAL A 494 -4.48 -10.35 -12.17
C VAL A 494 -5.65 -10.44 -13.11
N ARG A 495 -6.76 -10.99 -12.62
CA ARG A 495 -7.99 -11.15 -13.37
C ARG A 495 -8.83 -9.90 -13.26
N VAL A 496 -9.20 -9.35 -14.41
CA VAL A 496 -9.86 -8.05 -14.52
C VAL A 496 -11.17 -8.19 -15.27
N ALA A 497 -12.29 -7.82 -14.65
CA ALA A 497 -13.60 -7.82 -15.29
C ALA A 497 -14.12 -6.39 -15.46
N ALA A 498 -14.45 -6.00 -16.69
CA ALA A 498 -14.93 -4.65 -16.99
C ALA A 498 -16.20 -4.69 -17.82
N GLY A 499 -17.20 -3.88 -17.41
CA GLY A 499 -18.45 -3.70 -18.16
C GLY A 499 -19.31 -4.96 -18.30
N GLY A 500 -19.21 -5.92 -17.37
CA GLY A 500 -19.99 -7.16 -17.40
C GLY A 500 -19.59 -8.16 -18.50
N GLY A 501 -18.50 -7.89 -19.24
CA GLY A 501 -17.95 -8.82 -20.23
C GLY A 501 -17.08 -9.93 -19.59
N PRO A 502 -16.55 -10.87 -20.40
CA PRO A 502 -15.60 -11.86 -19.90
C PRO A 502 -14.36 -11.15 -19.35
N ALA A 503 -13.84 -11.67 -18.24
CA ALA A 503 -12.62 -11.16 -17.63
C ALA A 503 -11.40 -11.35 -18.53
N ASP A 504 -10.39 -10.50 -18.32
CA ASP A 504 -9.05 -10.63 -18.88
C ASP A 504 -8.03 -10.95 -17.80
N ASP A 505 -7.13 -11.86 -18.13
CA ASP A 505 -6.06 -12.28 -17.24
C ASP A 505 -4.76 -11.58 -17.65
N VAL A 506 -4.28 -10.69 -16.78
CA VAL A 506 -2.96 -10.05 -16.93
C VAL A 506 -1.93 -10.91 -16.19
N PRO A 507 -0.89 -11.43 -16.86
CA PRO A 507 0.09 -12.29 -16.20
C PRO A 507 0.86 -11.53 -15.12
N LEU A 508 1.12 -12.21 -14.00
CA LEU A 508 2.02 -11.77 -12.95
C LEU A 508 3.25 -12.68 -12.94
N ASP A 509 4.43 -12.08 -13.05
CA ASP A 509 5.72 -12.76 -13.04
C ASP A 509 6.63 -12.20 -11.93
N LEU A 510 6.99 -13.05 -10.98
CA LEU A 510 7.79 -12.68 -9.81
C LEU A 510 9.28 -13.06 -9.94
N ARG A 511 9.71 -13.46 -11.13
CA ARG A 511 11.08 -13.89 -11.39
C ARG A 511 12.09 -12.76 -11.28
N LEU A 512 13.23 -13.07 -10.66
CA LEU A 512 14.31 -12.12 -10.45
C LEU A 512 15.06 -11.78 -11.74
N GLU A 513 15.00 -12.65 -12.75
CA GLU A 513 15.54 -12.37 -14.08
C GLU A 513 14.70 -11.38 -14.91
N GLN A 514 13.43 -11.15 -14.53
CA GLN A 514 12.49 -10.29 -15.25
C GLN A 514 11.78 -9.34 -14.28
N THR A 515 12.46 -8.27 -13.87
CA THR A 515 11.88 -7.26 -12.98
C THR A 515 11.31 -6.05 -13.73
N ALA A 516 10.33 -5.38 -13.13
CA ALA A 516 9.89 -4.05 -13.54
C ALA A 516 10.80 -2.97 -12.93
N GLY A 517 11.29 -2.07 -13.78
CA GLY A 517 12.20 -1.00 -13.40
C GLY A 517 13.55 -1.12 -14.10
N ASP A 518 14.32 -0.05 -14.07
CA ASP A 518 15.60 0.01 -14.76
C ASP A 518 16.67 -0.85 -14.07
N VAL A 519 17.32 -1.72 -14.84
CA VAL A 519 18.46 -2.52 -14.38
C VAL A 519 19.77 -1.77 -14.59
N LEU A 520 19.85 -0.99 -15.67
CA LEU A 520 21.01 -0.18 -16.01
C LEU A 520 20.76 1.29 -15.67
N THR A 521 21.85 2.05 -15.49
CA THR A 521 21.83 3.51 -15.44
C THR A 521 22.65 4.06 -16.59
N LEU A 522 22.13 5.09 -17.25
CA LEU A 522 22.79 5.77 -18.36
C LEU A 522 23.02 7.23 -17.96
N ARG A 523 24.29 7.65 -17.90
CA ARG A 523 24.67 9.02 -17.54
C ARG A 523 25.50 9.65 -18.66
N PRO A 524 24.97 10.62 -19.42
CA PRO A 524 25.75 11.35 -20.41
C PRO A 524 26.93 12.07 -19.76
N THR A 525 28.11 11.99 -20.40
CA THR A 525 29.34 12.64 -19.93
C THR A 525 29.76 13.78 -20.86
N ALA A 526 29.52 13.65 -22.17
CA ALA A 526 29.66 14.73 -23.13
C ALA A 526 28.66 14.55 -24.28
N ALA A 527 28.20 15.66 -24.86
CA ALA A 527 27.24 15.64 -25.96
C ALA A 527 27.70 16.53 -27.12
N ALA A 528 27.65 15.98 -28.32
CA ALA A 528 27.86 16.67 -29.59
C ALA A 528 26.75 16.25 -30.59
N PRO A 529 26.46 17.05 -31.63
CA PRO A 529 25.40 16.75 -32.61
C PRO A 529 25.46 15.33 -33.20
N GLY A 530 26.67 14.81 -33.48
CA GLY A 530 26.85 13.47 -34.05
C GLY A 530 27.18 12.36 -33.05
N ARG A 531 27.34 12.68 -31.75
CA ARG A 531 27.80 11.69 -30.76
C ARG A 531 27.56 12.14 -29.33
N ILE A 532 27.05 11.26 -28.50
CA ILE A 532 26.99 11.45 -27.04
C ILE A 532 27.88 10.39 -26.39
N THR A 533 28.84 10.78 -25.58
CA THR A 533 29.55 9.83 -24.71
C THR A 533 28.76 9.70 -23.41
N ALA A 534 28.64 8.48 -22.90
CA ALA A 534 27.88 8.20 -21.69
C ALA A 534 28.52 7.07 -20.87
N THR A 535 28.28 7.11 -19.56
CA THR A 535 28.57 6.02 -18.65
C THR A 535 27.32 5.14 -18.53
N LEU A 536 27.44 3.88 -18.91
CA LEU A 536 26.45 2.84 -18.66
C LEU A 536 26.89 2.03 -17.44
N ALA A 537 26.05 1.88 -16.42
CA ALA A 537 26.41 1.10 -15.24
C ALA A 537 25.31 0.12 -14.82
N ASN A 538 25.72 -1.06 -14.35
CA ASN A 538 24.83 -2.02 -13.71
C ASN A 538 24.42 -1.48 -12.34
N ALA A 539 23.12 -1.22 -12.17
CA ALA A 539 22.59 -0.58 -10.98
C ALA A 539 21.96 -1.58 -9.97
N ILE A 540 22.03 -2.87 -10.25
CA ILE A 540 21.47 -3.92 -9.39
C ILE A 540 22.56 -4.80 -8.75
N GLU A 541 22.15 -5.62 -7.78
CA GLU A 541 23.00 -6.56 -7.04
C GLU A 541 23.47 -7.78 -7.84
N SER A 542 22.87 -8.03 -9.01
CA SER A 542 23.12 -9.21 -9.83
C SER A 542 23.92 -8.88 -11.10
N PRO A 543 24.80 -9.78 -11.59
CA PRO A 543 25.42 -9.63 -12.90
C PRO A 543 24.40 -9.48 -14.03
N VAL A 544 24.76 -8.66 -15.02
CA VAL A 544 23.92 -8.41 -16.19
C VAL A 544 24.72 -8.68 -17.46
N ARG A 545 24.18 -9.52 -18.34
CA ARG A 545 24.71 -9.77 -19.68
C ARG A 545 23.99 -8.91 -20.70
N LEU A 546 24.76 -8.21 -21.53
CA LEU A 546 24.29 -7.35 -22.60
C LEU A 546 24.35 -8.11 -23.92
N ASP A 547 23.20 -8.55 -24.43
CA ASP A 547 23.11 -9.28 -25.70
C ASP A 547 22.75 -8.32 -26.86
N GLY A 548 22.05 -7.23 -26.55
CA GLY A 548 21.81 -6.11 -27.45
C GLY A 548 21.10 -4.96 -26.74
N LEU A 549 21.58 -3.74 -26.92
CA LEU A 549 20.94 -2.54 -26.39
C LEU A 549 20.61 -1.58 -27.53
N ALA A 550 19.50 -0.88 -27.40
CA ALA A 550 19.16 0.23 -28.28
C ALA A 550 18.90 1.48 -27.44
N ALA A 551 19.15 2.66 -28.02
CA ALA A 551 18.84 3.93 -27.38
C ALA A 551 18.02 4.80 -28.32
N THR A 552 17.17 5.65 -27.74
CA THR A 552 16.41 6.66 -28.48
C THR A 552 16.58 8.00 -27.80
N ALA A 553 16.93 9.02 -28.58
CA ALA A 553 16.89 10.40 -28.13
C ALA A 553 15.50 11.00 -28.36
N LEU A 554 14.98 11.73 -27.38
CA LEU A 554 13.81 12.59 -27.55
C LEU A 554 14.27 14.00 -27.87
N VAL A 555 13.79 14.56 -28.97
CA VAL A 555 14.14 15.91 -29.45
C VAL A 555 12.87 16.63 -29.89
N ALA A 556 12.43 17.62 -29.12
CA ALA A 556 11.18 18.35 -29.32
C ALA A 556 9.97 17.41 -29.53
N GLY A 557 9.92 16.31 -28.75
CA GLY A 557 8.89 15.27 -28.88
C GLY A 557 9.09 14.26 -30.01
N ARG A 558 10.08 14.45 -30.89
CA ARG A 558 10.47 13.47 -31.93
C ARG A 558 11.43 12.42 -31.35
N ARG A 559 11.18 11.14 -31.63
CA ARG A 559 12.10 10.04 -31.33
C ARG A 559 13.16 9.91 -32.42
N VAL A 560 14.44 9.97 -32.06
CA VAL A 560 15.59 9.78 -32.94
C VAL A 560 16.34 8.52 -32.49
N PRO A 561 16.35 7.44 -33.30
CA PRO A 561 17.08 6.22 -32.99
C PRO A 561 18.59 6.47 -32.85
N MET A 562 19.22 5.77 -31.91
CA MET A 562 20.66 5.83 -31.67
C MET A 562 21.28 4.44 -31.65
N ALA A 563 22.40 4.29 -32.33
CA ALA A 563 23.27 3.13 -32.21
C ALA A 563 24.14 3.26 -30.95
N ILE A 564 24.38 2.15 -30.26
CA ILE A 564 25.26 2.09 -29.09
C ILE A 564 26.57 1.42 -29.50
N GLU A 565 27.67 2.15 -29.34
CA GLU A 565 29.04 1.66 -29.52
C GLU A 565 29.71 1.41 -28.16
N GLY A 566 30.60 0.41 -28.11
CA GLY A 566 31.35 0.07 -26.91
C GLY A 566 30.73 -1.05 -26.05
N THR A 567 29.60 -1.63 -26.48
CA THR A 567 28.96 -2.78 -25.82
C THR A 567 28.91 -4.00 -26.75
N PRO A 568 30.01 -4.76 -26.91
CA PRO A 568 29.95 -5.99 -27.70
C PRO A 568 28.93 -6.98 -27.11
N ALA A 569 28.23 -7.73 -27.95
CA ALA A 569 27.27 -8.74 -27.52
C ALA A 569 27.95 -9.76 -26.58
N GLY A 570 27.26 -10.13 -25.50
CA GLY A 570 27.77 -10.99 -24.44
C GLY A 570 28.62 -10.28 -23.38
N THR A 571 28.74 -8.94 -23.41
CA THR A 571 29.40 -8.17 -22.34
C THR A 571 28.70 -8.43 -21.00
N VAL A 572 29.45 -8.81 -19.97
CA VAL A 572 28.92 -8.99 -18.61
C VAL A 572 29.37 -7.83 -17.74
N LEU A 573 28.41 -7.19 -17.07
CA LEU A 573 28.65 -6.16 -16.06
C LEU A 573 28.36 -6.75 -14.68
N ALA A 574 29.37 -6.83 -13.83
CA ALA A 574 29.18 -7.14 -12.41
C ALA A 574 28.34 -6.05 -11.71
N ALA A 575 27.82 -6.33 -10.52
CA ALA A 575 27.07 -5.37 -9.72
C ALA A 575 27.87 -4.07 -9.52
N GLY A 576 27.27 -2.92 -9.84
CA GLY A 576 27.91 -1.61 -9.75
C GLY A 576 28.96 -1.30 -10.83
N GLN A 577 29.31 -2.25 -11.70
CA GLN A 577 30.31 -2.04 -12.74
C GLN A 577 29.79 -1.03 -13.79
N ALA A 578 30.67 -0.13 -14.20
CA ALA A 578 30.40 0.89 -15.22
C ALA A 578 31.27 0.70 -16.47
N LEU A 579 30.72 1.13 -17.61
CA LEU A 579 31.33 1.05 -18.93
C LEU A 579 31.12 2.39 -19.66
N GLN A 580 32.17 2.92 -20.28
CA GLN A 580 32.04 4.06 -21.18
C GLN A 580 31.52 3.58 -22.53
N ILE A 581 30.46 4.23 -23.01
CA ILE A 581 29.81 3.92 -24.28
C ILE A 581 29.66 5.20 -25.11
N ALA A 582 29.44 5.04 -26.41
CA ALA A 582 29.05 6.14 -27.28
C ALA A 582 27.69 5.87 -27.91
N LEU A 583 26.82 6.88 -27.88
CA LEU A 583 25.53 6.88 -28.53
C LEU A 583 25.66 7.69 -29.82
N VAL A 584 25.46 7.05 -30.97
CA VAL A 584 25.56 7.65 -32.29
C VAL A 584 24.15 7.76 -32.87
N PRO A 585 23.58 8.96 -33.01
CA PRO A 585 22.24 9.13 -33.55
C PRO A 585 22.22 8.83 -35.06
N ALA A 586 21.11 8.27 -35.56
CA ALA A 586 20.95 8.01 -37.00
C ALA A 586 20.94 9.30 -37.85
N GLU A 587 20.56 10.42 -37.24
CA GLU A 587 20.60 11.77 -37.80
C GLU A 587 21.27 12.71 -36.80
N PRO A 588 22.04 13.73 -37.23
CA PRO A 588 22.63 14.69 -36.30
C PRO A 588 21.57 15.35 -35.40
N LEU A 589 21.82 15.32 -34.09
CA LEU A 589 21.02 16.02 -33.10
C LEU A 589 21.18 17.54 -33.26
N PRO A 590 20.17 18.34 -32.88
CA PRO A 590 20.31 19.80 -32.89
C PRO A 590 21.42 20.24 -31.94
N ALA A 591 21.94 21.46 -32.12
CA ALA A 591 23.01 22.01 -31.27
C ALA A 591 22.65 22.06 -29.77
N LYS A 592 21.35 22.10 -29.45
CA LYS A 592 20.83 22.04 -28.08
C LYS A 592 20.94 20.63 -27.44
N GLY A 593 21.15 19.58 -28.24
CA GLY A 593 21.18 18.19 -27.80
C GLY A 593 19.80 17.52 -27.76
N ALA A 594 19.71 16.40 -27.04
CA ALA A 594 18.46 15.69 -26.78
C ALA A 594 17.81 16.18 -25.48
N ASP A 595 16.47 16.23 -25.43
CA ASP A 595 15.71 16.56 -24.23
C ASP A 595 15.73 15.39 -23.23
N ALA A 596 15.76 14.15 -23.73
CA ALA A 596 15.91 12.94 -22.93
C ALA A 596 16.55 11.81 -23.74
N LEU A 597 17.11 10.83 -23.04
CA LEU A 597 17.61 9.58 -23.61
C LEU A 597 16.84 8.42 -22.99
N LEU A 598 16.30 7.57 -23.85
CA LEU A 598 15.58 6.35 -23.47
C LEU A 598 16.45 5.16 -23.83
N LEU A 599 16.73 4.30 -22.84
CA LEU A 599 17.48 3.07 -23.05
C LEU A 599 16.49 1.90 -23.17
N ASP A 600 16.50 1.22 -24.30
CA ASP A 600 15.81 -0.04 -24.49
C ASP A 600 16.66 -1.18 -23.93
N GLN A 601 16.13 -1.79 -22.88
CA GLN A 601 16.79 -2.83 -22.09
C GLN A 601 16.31 -4.24 -22.47
N ARG A 602 15.51 -4.42 -23.53
CA ARG A 602 14.94 -5.73 -23.91
C ARG A 602 15.97 -6.81 -24.24
N GLY A 603 17.17 -6.45 -24.72
CA GLY A 603 18.26 -7.40 -24.99
C GLY A 603 19.24 -7.55 -23.83
N LEU A 604 18.78 -7.35 -22.59
CA LEU A 604 19.52 -7.66 -21.37
C LEU A 604 19.11 -9.02 -20.81
N THR A 605 20.06 -9.76 -20.23
CA THR A 605 19.78 -10.93 -19.40
C THR A 605 20.36 -10.69 -18.01
N VAL A 606 19.55 -10.79 -16.96
CA VAL A 606 20.04 -10.79 -15.57
C VAL A 606 20.40 -12.22 -15.18
N ASP A 607 21.55 -12.41 -14.53
CA ASP A 607 21.93 -13.67 -13.89
C ASP A 607 21.80 -13.48 -12.36
N PRO A 608 20.67 -13.85 -11.73
CA PRO A 608 20.39 -13.46 -10.36
C PRO A 608 21.38 -14.06 -9.35
N ASP A 609 22.10 -13.20 -8.61
CA ASP A 609 23.02 -13.63 -7.56
C ASP A 609 22.24 -13.94 -6.28
N ARG A 610 22.09 -15.23 -5.96
CA ARG A 610 21.35 -15.72 -4.80
C ARG A 610 21.83 -15.13 -3.48
N ALA A 611 23.14 -15.01 -3.29
CA ALA A 611 23.69 -14.54 -2.02
C ALA A 611 23.50 -13.03 -1.86
N ALA A 612 23.74 -12.27 -2.94
CA ALA A 612 23.56 -10.82 -2.93
C ALA A 612 22.08 -10.43 -2.78
N ILE A 613 21.18 -11.13 -3.48
CA ILE A 613 19.73 -10.91 -3.36
C ILE A 613 19.24 -11.26 -1.95
N TRP A 614 19.66 -12.40 -1.40
CA TRP A 614 19.27 -12.77 -0.03
C TRP A 614 19.68 -11.71 1.00
N ALA A 615 20.89 -11.17 0.88
CA ALA A 615 21.38 -10.11 1.74
C ALA A 615 20.57 -8.79 1.63
N ALA A 616 19.89 -8.57 0.51
CA ALA A 616 19.04 -7.41 0.29
C ALA A 616 17.59 -7.60 0.76
N VAL A 617 17.05 -8.83 0.67
CA VAL A 617 15.61 -9.09 0.88
C VAL A 617 15.28 -9.68 2.26
N PHE A 618 16.23 -10.38 2.90
CA PHE A 618 15.98 -11.00 4.20
C PHE A 618 16.07 -10.00 5.33
N ASP A 619 15.02 -9.91 6.15
CA ASP A 619 15.01 -9.09 7.36
C ASP A 619 15.69 -9.83 8.52
N ASP A 620 16.95 -9.48 8.77
CA ASP A 620 17.77 -10.07 9.82
C ASP A 620 17.57 -9.44 11.21
N ARG A 621 16.76 -8.38 11.34
CA ARG A 621 16.62 -7.61 12.59
C ARG A 621 16.04 -8.43 13.73
N ALA A 622 15.09 -9.32 13.41
CA ALA A 622 14.44 -10.17 14.40
C ALA A 622 15.32 -11.36 14.86
N GLN A 623 16.42 -11.64 14.14
CA GLN A 623 17.30 -12.80 14.35
C GLN A 623 16.55 -14.09 14.74
N PRO A 624 15.58 -14.54 13.92
CA PRO A 624 14.72 -15.67 14.29
C PRO A 624 15.54 -16.94 14.50
N GLN A 625 15.26 -17.63 15.61
CA GLN A 625 15.92 -18.87 16.01
C GLN A 625 14.92 -20.00 16.10
N TRP A 626 15.39 -21.22 15.88
CA TRP A 626 14.63 -22.44 16.11
C TRP A 626 15.39 -23.38 17.03
N SER A 627 14.66 -24.29 17.65
CA SER A 627 15.20 -25.24 18.61
C SER A 627 15.64 -26.54 17.93
N ARG A 628 16.96 -26.79 17.91
CA ARG A 628 17.57 -28.03 17.42
C ARG A 628 17.77 -29.01 18.57
N THR A 629 17.13 -30.17 18.53
CA THR A 629 17.38 -31.23 19.52
C THR A 629 18.71 -31.92 19.24
N VAL A 630 19.55 -32.00 20.28
CA VAL A 630 20.82 -32.71 20.29
C VAL A 630 20.74 -33.79 21.35
N THR A 631 20.99 -35.03 20.97
CA THR A 631 21.00 -36.16 21.90
C THR A 631 22.43 -36.42 22.33
N VAL A 632 22.64 -36.63 23.62
CA VAL A 632 23.94 -37.04 24.16
C VAL A 632 23.79 -38.46 24.69
N GLU A 633 24.59 -39.38 24.17
CA GLU A 633 24.52 -40.80 24.52
C GLU A 633 25.87 -41.30 25.04
N ALA A 634 25.83 -42.11 26.09
CA ALA A 634 26.95 -42.89 26.58
C ALA A 634 26.60 -44.37 26.53
N VAL A 635 27.49 -45.21 26.01
CA VAL A 635 27.30 -46.67 26.11
C VAL A 635 27.81 -47.18 27.47
N PRO A 636 27.23 -48.26 28.04
CA PRO A 636 27.62 -48.74 29.37
C PRO A 636 29.14 -48.95 29.57
N GLY A 637 29.84 -49.41 28.52
CA GLY A 637 31.29 -49.59 28.54
C GLY A 637 32.10 -48.30 28.76
N MET A 638 31.50 -47.12 28.56
CA MET A 638 32.16 -45.83 28.81
C MET A 638 32.30 -45.52 30.29
N PHE A 639 31.46 -46.12 31.15
CA PHE A 639 31.51 -45.94 32.60
C PHE A 639 32.56 -46.83 33.29
N ALA A 640 33.15 -47.79 32.58
CA ALA A 640 34.26 -48.62 33.05
C ALA A 640 35.60 -47.93 32.75
N GLY A 641 36.30 -47.48 33.79
CA GLY A 641 37.62 -46.85 33.72
C GLY A 641 38.80 -47.82 33.77
N PRO A 642 40.03 -47.33 33.53
CA PRO A 642 41.25 -48.11 33.67
C PRO A 642 41.45 -48.56 35.13
N GLN A 643 42.11 -49.71 35.32
CA GLN A 643 42.46 -50.25 36.65
C GLN A 643 41.26 -50.49 37.60
N GLY A 644 40.04 -50.61 37.05
CA GLY A 644 38.82 -50.84 37.83
C GLY A 644 38.19 -49.57 38.42
N GLU A 645 38.77 -48.39 38.19
CA GLU A 645 38.12 -47.13 38.52
C GLU A 645 36.86 -46.95 37.64
N ARG A 646 35.80 -46.34 38.18
CA ARG A 646 34.55 -46.13 37.44
C ARG A 646 34.31 -44.65 37.21
N VAL A 647 33.68 -44.30 36.09
CA VAL A 647 33.15 -42.96 35.87
C VAL A 647 31.81 -42.87 36.62
N ALA A 648 31.68 -41.91 37.52
CA ALA A 648 30.45 -41.65 38.24
C ALA A 648 29.41 -40.97 37.33
N MET A 649 29.85 -39.99 36.52
CA MET A 649 29.01 -39.35 35.51
C MET A 649 29.84 -38.65 34.43
N PHE A 650 29.22 -38.45 33.27
CA PHE A 650 29.67 -37.47 32.28
C PHE A 650 28.82 -36.22 32.39
N VAL A 651 29.46 -35.04 32.29
CA VAL A 651 28.77 -33.76 32.10
C VAL A 651 29.15 -33.25 30.73
N VAL A 652 28.19 -33.16 29.81
CA VAL A 652 28.41 -32.63 28.47
C VAL A 652 27.82 -31.23 28.41
N THR A 653 28.67 -30.23 28.16
CA THR A 653 28.27 -28.84 27.94
C THR A 653 28.23 -28.57 26.44
N VAL A 654 27.10 -28.05 25.95
CA VAL A 654 26.93 -27.58 24.56
C VAL A 654 26.80 -26.06 24.58
N GLU A 655 27.58 -25.38 23.73
CA GLU A 655 27.58 -23.92 23.65
C GLU A 655 26.18 -23.41 23.29
N GLY A 656 25.66 -22.47 24.07
CA GLY A 656 24.31 -21.90 23.89
C GLY A 656 23.13 -22.74 24.40
N ALA A 657 23.34 -23.99 24.83
CA ALA A 657 22.26 -24.91 25.25
C ALA A 657 22.37 -25.41 26.70
N GLY A 658 23.52 -25.21 27.35
CA GLY A 658 23.75 -25.61 28.74
C GLY A 658 24.40 -26.99 28.86
N SER A 659 24.08 -27.73 29.92
CA SER A 659 24.75 -29.00 30.25
C SER A 659 23.77 -30.11 30.60
N VAL A 660 24.06 -31.33 30.14
CA VAL A 660 23.40 -32.56 30.59
C VAL A 660 24.36 -33.44 31.38
N ARG A 661 23.78 -34.24 32.27
CA ARG A 661 24.48 -35.25 33.05
C ARG A 661 24.05 -36.62 32.56
N LEU A 662 25.02 -37.49 32.34
CA LEU A 662 24.81 -38.88 31.97
C LEU A 662 25.37 -39.76 33.07
N THR A 663 24.57 -40.71 33.54
CA THR A 663 24.98 -41.73 34.50
C THR A 663 24.81 -43.10 33.86
N GLU A 664 25.32 -44.16 34.49
CA GLU A 664 25.12 -45.52 33.98
C GLU A 664 23.63 -45.91 33.93
N VAL A 665 22.81 -45.34 34.83
CA VAL A 665 21.36 -45.58 34.90
C VAL A 665 20.61 -44.71 33.89
N GLU A 666 21.11 -43.51 33.61
CA GLU A 666 20.57 -42.55 32.65
C GLU A 666 21.63 -42.22 31.59
N PRO A 667 21.90 -43.16 30.65
CA PRO A 667 22.99 -43.02 29.69
C PRO A 667 22.67 -42.10 28.51
N SER A 668 21.46 -41.57 28.43
CA SER A 668 21.01 -40.69 27.34
C SER A 668 20.28 -39.48 27.90
N ALA A 669 20.54 -38.31 27.31
CA ALA A 669 19.83 -37.08 27.60
C ALA A 669 19.71 -36.24 26.33
N ALA A 670 18.66 -35.41 26.24
CA ALA A 670 18.48 -34.47 25.15
C ALA A 670 18.70 -33.03 25.62
N LEU A 671 19.30 -32.23 24.73
CA LEU A 671 19.48 -30.80 24.86
C LEU A 671 18.79 -30.09 23.70
N THR A 672 18.34 -28.87 23.94
CA THR A 672 17.80 -28.00 22.89
C THR A 672 18.79 -26.88 22.61
N VAL A 673 19.31 -26.82 21.39
CA VAL A 673 20.26 -25.81 20.95
C VAL A 673 19.54 -24.77 20.08
N PRO A 674 19.50 -23.49 20.48
CA PRO A 674 18.99 -22.44 19.59
C PRO A 674 19.88 -22.32 18.36
N SER A 675 19.29 -22.33 17.17
CA SER A 675 19.98 -22.24 15.89
C SER A 675 19.32 -21.15 15.03
N PRO A 676 20.09 -20.38 14.25
CA PRO A 676 19.51 -19.38 13.36
C PRO A 676 18.63 -20.06 12.29
N VAL A 677 17.53 -19.40 11.91
CA VAL A 677 16.61 -19.90 10.88
C VAL A 677 17.19 -19.76 9.47
N ARG A 678 18.03 -18.74 9.22
CA ARG A 678 18.56 -18.42 7.89
C ARG A 678 19.10 -19.63 7.11
N PRO A 679 19.99 -20.48 7.65
CA PRO A 679 20.54 -21.60 6.87
C PRO A 679 19.48 -22.62 6.46
N LEU A 680 18.40 -22.78 7.23
CA LEU A 680 17.29 -23.65 6.84
C LEU A 680 16.53 -23.13 5.61
N LEU A 681 16.35 -21.81 5.53
CA LEU A 681 15.62 -21.15 4.43
C LEU A 681 16.42 -21.19 3.14
N THR A 682 17.72 -20.90 3.21
CA THR A 682 18.62 -20.84 2.05
C THR A 682 19.20 -22.20 1.66
N GLY A 683 19.07 -23.22 2.52
CA GLY A 683 19.71 -24.52 2.33
C GLY A 683 21.21 -24.51 2.59
N GLU A 684 21.74 -23.44 3.18
CA GLU A 684 23.13 -23.38 3.66
C GLU A 684 23.35 -24.39 4.80
N PRO A 685 24.57 -24.94 4.94
CA PRO A 685 24.89 -25.80 6.08
C PRO A 685 24.76 -25.03 7.39
N LEU A 686 24.24 -25.70 8.43
CA LEU A 686 24.20 -25.15 9.78
C LEU A 686 25.61 -24.99 10.33
N ALA A 687 25.81 -24.01 11.21
CA ALA A 687 27.05 -23.90 11.96
C ALA A 687 27.27 -25.18 12.81
N PRO A 688 28.52 -25.66 12.91
CA PRO A 688 28.83 -26.86 13.68
C PRO A 688 28.58 -26.61 15.17
N LEU A 689 28.13 -27.65 15.87
CA LEU A 689 27.89 -27.63 17.31
C LEU A 689 29.21 -27.67 18.07
N ARG A 690 29.40 -26.71 18.99
CA ARG A 690 30.54 -26.70 19.90
C ARG A 690 30.15 -27.30 21.25
N HIS A 691 30.91 -28.30 21.71
CA HIS A 691 30.66 -28.99 22.96
C HIS A 691 31.95 -29.37 23.68
N ARG A 692 31.86 -29.65 24.99
CA ARG A 692 32.96 -30.21 25.79
C ARG A 692 32.41 -31.22 26.79
N THR A 693 33.26 -32.17 27.20
CA THR A 693 32.91 -33.20 28.18
C THR A 693 33.73 -33.04 29.45
N GLN A 694 33.07 -33.14 30.61
CA GLN A 694 33.72 -33.36 31.89
C GLN A 694 33.42 -34.78 32.36
N THR A 695 34.46 -35.49 32.78
CA THR A 695 34.37 -36.85 33.34
C THR A 695 34.54 -36.73 34.85
N VAL A 696 33.50 -37.11 35.60
CA VAL A 696 33.57 -37.17 37.07
C VAL A 696 33.81 -38.63 37.45
N TRP A 697 34.94 -38.89 38.09
CA TRP A 697 35.36 -40.23 38.49
C TRP A 697 34.76 -40.61 39.85
N ALA A 698 34.62 -41.90 40.13
CA ALA A 698 34.08 -42.40 41.39
C ALA A 698 34.96 -42.02 42.61
N SER A 699 36.24 -41.72 42.36
CA SER A 699 37.17 -41.12 43.32
C SER A 699 36.82 -39.68 43.72
N GLY A 700 35.95 -39.00 42.96
CA GLY A 700 35.61 -37.59 43.12
C GLY A 700 36.46 -36.65 42.26
N GLU A 701 37.45 -37.18 41.53
CA GLU A 701 38.28 -36.37 40.64
C GLU A 701 37.54 -36.00 39.34
N ILE A 702 37.93 -34.87 38.73
CA ILE A 702 37.28 -34.34 37.52
C ILE A 702 38.31 -34.14 36.42
N GLY A 703 38.09 -34.80 35.27
CA GLY A 703 38.79 -34.50 34.02
C GLY A 703 37.93 -33.62 33.12
N THR A 704 38.49 -32.59 32.49
CA THR A 704 37.77 -31.71 31.55
C THR A 704 38.43 -31.75 30.18
N GLY A 705 37.69 -32.23 29.18
CA GLY A 705 38.15 -32.24 27.79
C GLY A 705 38.10 -30.85 27.14
N PRO A 706 38.84 -30.66 26.03
CA PRO A 706 38.80 -29.43 25.25
C PRO A 706 37.43 -29.24 24.57
N TRP A 707 37.17 -28.03 24.09
CA TRP A 707 36.04 -27.78 23.20
C TRP A 707 36.24 -28.49 21.85
N GLN A 708 35.18 -29.11 21.37
CA GLN A 708 35.11 -29.84 20.11
C GLN A 708 34.00 -29.30 19.24
N SER A 709 34.14 -29.43 17.92
CA SER A 709 33.17 -28.98 16.92
C SER A 709 32.66 -30.18 16.13
N THR A 710 31.35 -30.29 15.91
CA THR A 710 30.75 -31.40 15.16
C THR A 710 29.42 -31.00 14.50
N ASP A 711 29.12 -31.55 13.33
CA ASP A 711 27.82 -31.38 12.67
C ASP A 711 26.78 -32.40 13.15
N ALA A 712 27.20 -33.42 13.91
CA ALA A 712 26.35 -34.50 14.37
C ALA A 712 25.29 -34.02 15.38
N THR A 713 24.06 -34.56 15.27
CA THR A 713 22.98 -34.34 16.25
C THR A 713 23.03 -35.29 17.45
N ILE A 714 23.91 -36.30 17.38
CA ILE A 714 24.18 -37.24 18.47
C ILE A 714 25.62 -37.04 18.93
N LEU A 715 25.81 -36.73 20.21
CA LEU A 715 27.10 -36.51 20.84
C LEU A 715 27.47 -37.68 21.75
N PHE A 716 28.73 -38.10 21.70
CA PHE A 716 29.28 -39.10 22.62
C PHE A 716 30.29 -38.42 23.55
N PRO A 717 30.19 -38.57 24.87
CA PRO A 717 31.13 -37.97 25.79
C PRO A 717 32.53 -38.56 25.62
N LEU A 718 33.55 -37.72 25.63
CA LEU A 718 34.94 -38.19 25.66
C LEU A 718 35.43 -38.30 27.10
N ARG A 719 35.93 -39.49 27.45
CA ARG A 719 36.51 -39.75 28.75
C ARG A 719 37.83 -39.01 28.90
N THR A 720 37.93 -38.17 29.92
CA THR A 720 39.13 -37.38 30.21
C THR A 720 39.68 -37.77 31.59
N PRO A 721 40.97 -38.12 31.70
CA PRO A 721 41.57 -38.47 32.99
C PRO A 721 41.66 -37.24 33.92
N PRO A 722 41.73 -37.46 35.24
CA PRO A 722 41.98 -36.41 36.22
C PRO A 722 43.25 -35.61 35.92
N GLY A 723 43.18 -34.28 36.04
CA GLY A 723 44.35 -33.40 35.86
C GLY A 723 44.90 -33.33 34.42
N GLY A 724 44.32 -34.06 33.47
CA GLY A 724 44.68 -33.97 32.07
C GLY A 724 43.95 -32.81 31.39
N THR A 725 44.67 -31.74 31.05
CA THR A 725 44.38 -31.01 29.81
C THR A 725 44.80 -31.92 28.67
N ALA A 726 43.84 -32.44 27.91
CA ALA A 726 44.09 -33.36 26.80
C ALA A 726 44.99 -32.75 25.72
#